data_AF-A0A0F5YIJ2-F1
#
_entry.id   AF-A0A0F5YIJ2-F1
#
_cell.length_a   1.000
_cell.length_b   1.000
_cell.length_c   1.000
_cell.angle_alpha   90.00
_cell.angle_beta   90.00
_cell.angle_gamma   90.00
#
_symmetry.space_group_name_H-M   'P 1'
#
loop_
_entity.id
_entity.type
_entity.pdbx_description
1 polymer ?
#
loop_
_entity_poly.entity_id
_entity_poly.type
_entity_poly.pdbx_seq_one_letter_code
_entity_poly.pdbx_strand_id
1 'polypeptide(L)'
;MHYQTFASFDPLEANTKADTEVQLKARKNAIKGILTSYVGWYDPFSETIQNAMDAVEKRLDNNELFYTPKIWITINLKDNVLMVTDNGIGLDEEKFKLFLTPFFSFKSPKHRGHKGVGATYLAYGFNYIQLCTKTSSFTAVGKMENARDWVDDDDVSLSRPQVIQDKEGALDNYFNKEILETDETGVSICIKFDKKTLTWKGMTEASAWLKVLRLKTGLGAINPTENLEVFLNVIDKNDRLTQESIKSPTYLFIEKTSPQSKSICYKDVQEKREELARKHKDTTELPKSFRNKLVIYGAWDFDSSNSHADLKLKLDQEEKELLDKHTPYVYCAYVWSVNYWNNFHKELNYRVGDKVLSGGIQLAANNMPQGETVSIPLGQNISRQNNAFVLIHFENYTPDLGRKNYEKQLIEISQKIASRLVDILFKYHICLKPTGTGKIKESLLQEKQISDWKKEMEKHEKQNPLNLINENFFIPTKKISITSIPSREQDVIALFNQMIAGGVIRGIQIMATNERFNYDGLYRIILDNNDLHIYDKEKNPLGIQEETLDAYNDDDLLPFTSEPKVLEYKYSLDGLVEDIGTGTKKSKDINLVVVWETGEEWRKNYRITTTLHDDYLNDRHYHGVTHKMSNFDTSGDLMDIIVLEELIEYLNDPQSTQEKQLKKYEDYED
;
A
#
# COMPACT_ATOMS: atom_id res chain seq x y z
N MET A 1 26.30 49.50 -21.56
CA MET A 1 24.84 49.24 -21.56
C MET A 1 24.17 50.45 -20.94
N HIS A 2 23.42 51.22 -21.73
CA HIS A 2 22.59 52.31 -21.19
C HIS A 2 21.25 51.72 -20.78
N TYR A 3 21.01 51.66 -19.47
CA TYR A 3 19.70 51.35 -18.92
C TYR A 3 18.83 52.60 -19.00
N GLN A 4 17.58 52.44 -19.45
CA GLN A 4 16.61 53.53 -19.43
C GLN A 4 16.23 53.85 -17.98
N THR A 5 16.27 55.12 -17.62
CA THR A 5 15.77 55.63 -16.34
C THR A 5 14.25 55.75 -16.40
N PHE A 6 13.55 55.22 -15.40
CA PHE A 6 12.10 55.34 -15.23
C PHE A 6 11.77 55.96 -13.86
N ALA A 7 10.61 56.62 -13.77
CA ALA A 7 10.11 57.14 -12.51
C ALA A 7 9.68 55.99 -11.59
N SER A 8 9.88 56.13 -10.28
CA SER A 8 9.35 55.19 -9.30
C SER A 8 7.83 55.08 -9.48
N PHE A 9 7.35 53.85 -9.72
CA PHE A 9 5.93 53.56 -9.88
C PHE A 9 5.50 52.57 -8.79
N ASP A 10 4.24 52.66 -8.36
CA ASP A 10 3.63 51.65 -7.50
C ASP A 10 3.14 50.49 -8.39
N PRO A 11 3.71 49.27 -8.28
CA PRO A 11 3.25 48.13 -9.05
C PRO A 11 1.80 47.73 -8.76
N LEU A 12 1.20 48.18 -7.66
CA LEU A 12 -0.20 47.90 -7.31
C LEU A 12 -1.20 48.84 -7.99
N GLU A 13 -0.77 50.05 -8.43
CA GLU A 13 -1.61 50.92 -9.27
C GLU A 13 -1.94 50.30 -10.63
N ALA A 14 -1.16 49.32 -11.07
CA ALA A 14 -1.44 48.57 -12.28
C ALA A 14 -2.79 47.82 -12.17
N ASN A 15 -3.18 47.33 -10.99
CA ASN A 15 -4.45 46.59 -10.82
C ASN A 15 -5.69 47.49 -10.92
N THR A 16 -5.57 48.76 -10.52
CA THR A 16 -6.67 49.73 -10.59
C THR A 16 -6.79 50.40 -11.96
N LYS A 17 -5.68 50.51 -12.70
CA LYS A 17 -5.62 51.07 -14.07
C LYS A 17 -5.69 50.03 -15.20
N ALA A 18 -5.63 48.74 -14.89
CA ALA A 18 -5.69 47.66 -15.88
C ALA A 18 -7.06 47.58 -16.57
N ASP A 19 -7.05 47.20 -17.86
CA ASP A 19 -8.27 46.94 -18.65
C ASP A 19 -9.18 45.91 -17.95
N THR A 20 -10.49 46.03 -18.21
CA THR A 20 -11.54 45.19 -17.61
C THR A 20 -11.28 43.69 -17.81
N GLU A 21 -10.60 43.32 -18.90
CA GLU A 21 -10.21 41.95 -19.25
C GLU A 21 -9.14 41.39 -18.29
N VAL A 22 -8.11 42.19 -17.99
CA VAL A 22 -7.01 41.82 -17.08
C VAL A 22 -7.54 41.64 -15.66
N GLN A 23 -8.43 42.54 -15.21
CA GLN A 23 -9.09 42.43 -13.91
C GLN A 23 -9.97 41.16 -13.82
N LEU A 24 -10.67 40.80 -14.89
CA LEU A 24 -11.49 39.58 -14.93
C LEU A 24 -10.62 38.33 -14.86
N LYS A 25 -9.52 38.30 -15.62
CA LYS A 25 -8.56 37.20 -15.60
C LYS A 25 -7.90 37.03 -14.23
N ALA A 26 -7.50 38.12 -13.58
CA ALA A 26 -6.98 38.10 -12.23
C ALA A 26 -7.98 37.52 -11.22
N ARG A 27 -9.28 37.90 -11.34
CA ARG A 27 -10.35 37.32 -10.50
C ARG A 27 -10.55 35.83 -10.77
N LYS A 28 -10.60 35.39 -12.03
CA LYS A 28 -10.67 33.96 -12.39
C LYS A 28 -9.50 33.19 -11.78
N ASN A 29 -8.27 33.71 -11.89
CA ASN A 29 -7.09 33.08 -11.30
C ASN A 29 -7.15 32.99 -9.77
N ALA A 30 -7.66 34.03 -9.10
CA ALA A 30 -7.85 34.01 -7.66
C ALA A 30 -8.88 32.94 -7.24
N ILE A 31 -9.99 32.82 -7.98
CA ILE A 31 -10.98 31.75 -7.78
C ILE A 31 -10.34 30.38 -8.04
N LYS A 32 -9.62 30.20 -9.16
CA LYS A 32 -8.88 28.96 -9.46
C LYS A 32 -7.97 28.55 -8.29
N GLY A 33 -7.25 29.51 -7.68
CA GLY A 33 -6.41 29.27 -6.51
C GLY A 33 -7.16 28.74 -5.28
N ILE A 34 -8.37 29.25 -5.02
CA ILE A 34 -9.26 28.68 -4.00
C ILE A 34 -9.61 27.25 -4.39
N LEU A 35 -10.12 27.03 -5.61
CA LEU A 35 -10.59 25.72 -6.05
C LEU A 35 -9.48 24.65 -6.00
N THR A 36 -8.22 25.01 -6.27
CA THR A 36 -7.07 24.10 -6.13
C THR A 36 -6.74 23.74 -4.68
N SER A 37 -7.18 24.54 -3.71
CA SER A 37 -7.01 24.22 -2.28
C SER A 37 -8.05 23.17 -1.80
N TYR A 38 -9.15 22.99 -2.54
CA TYR A 38 -10.21 22.03 -2.24
C TYR A 38 -10.05 20.71 -3.02
N VAL A 39 -9.07 19.91 -2.60
CA VAL A 39 -8.74 18.61 -3.24
C VAL A 39 -9.48 17.42 -2.63
N GLY A 40 -10.13 17.60 -1.47
CA GLY A 40 -10.74 16.51 -0.70
C GLY A 40 -12.07 16.07 -1.30
N TRP A 41 -12.33 14.76 -1.29
CA TRP A 41 -13.60 14.24 -1.81
C TRP A 41 -14.82 14.71 -1.00
N TYR A 42 -14.65 14.87 0.31
CA TYR A 42 -15.71 15.28 1.24
C TYR A 42 -15.83 16.79 1.42
N ASP A 43 -15.00 17.59 0.75
CA ASP A 43 -15.01 19.05 0.86
C ASP A 43 -16.40 19.67 0.60
N PRO A 44 -17.19 19.24 -0.42
CA PRO A 44 -18.52 19.80 -0.67
C PRO A 44 -19.48 19.57 0.49
N PHE A 45 -19.46 18.36 1.06
CA PHE A 45 -20.25 18.00 2.24
C PHE A 45 -19.81 18.83 3.45
N SER A 46 -18.50 18.95 3.64
CA SER A 46 -17.92 19.70 4.73
C SER A 46 -18.38 21.17 4.68
N GLU A 47 -18.38 21.78 3.49
CA GLU A 47 -18.79 23.18 3.29
C GLU A 47 -20.28 23.41 3.48
N THR A 48 -21.14 22.60 2.86
CA THR A 48 -22.60 22.75 3.00
C THR A 48 -23.08 22.47 4.42
N ILE A 49 -22.62 21.38 5.04
CA ILE A 49 -22.97 21.01 6.42
C ILE A 49 -22.46 22.05 7.41
N GLN A 50 -21.24 22.58 7.23
CA GLN A 50 -20.74 23.60 8.14
C GLN A 50 -21.58 24.89 8.06
N ASN A 51 -21.98 25.31 6.86
CA ASN A 51 -22.85 26.49 6.72
C ASN A 51 -24.20 26.28 7.43
N ALA A 52 -24.80 25.10 7.29
CA ALA A 52 -26.02 24.73 8.00
C ALA A 52 -25.84 24.74 9.53
N MET A 53 -24.75 24.13 10.02
CA MET A 53 -24.43 24.12 11.46
C MET A 53 -24.23 25.53 12.02
N ASP A 54 -23.45 26.37 11.32
CA ASP A 54 -23.23 27.75 11.76
C ASP A 54 -24.54 28.57 11.77
N ALA A 55 -25.49 28.27 10.87
CA ALA A 55 -26.78 28.95 10.82
C ALA A 55 -27.69 28.55 11.99
N VAL A 56 -27.76 27.26 12.33
CA VAL A 56 -28.57 26.79 13.45
C VAL A 56 -27.97 27.15 14.81
N GLU A 57 -26.63 27.11 14.95
CA GLU A 57 -25.91 27.55 16.16
C GLU A 57 -26.16 29.05 16.41
N LYS A 58 -26.09 29.89 15.38
CA LYS A 58 -26.42 31.33 15.52
C LYS A 58 -27.87 31.58 15.91
N ARG A 59 -28.81 30.76 15.42
CA ARG A 59 -30.22 30.90 15.80
C ARG A 59 -30.45 30.46 17.25
N LEU A 60 -29.75 29.43 17.71
CA LEU A 60 -29.73 29.03 19.12
C LEU A 60 -29.26 30.18 20.03
N ASP A 61 -28.20 30.88 19.64
CA ASP A 61 -27.67 32.02 20.41
C ASP A 61 -28.67 33.17 20.59
N ASN A 62 -29.67 33.29 19.71
CA ASN A 62 -30.73 34.29 19.82
C ASN A 62 -31.76 33.96 20.93
N ASN A 63 -31.66 32.79 21.59
CA ASN A 63 -32.53 32.33 22.67
C ASN A 63 -34.03 32.33 22.32
N GLU A 64 -34.36 31.93 21.09
CA GLU A 64 -35.76 31.78 20.66
C GLU A 64 -36.48 30.68 21.46
N LEU A 65 -37.64 31.02 22.02
CA LEU A 65 -38.48 30.09 22.78
C LEU A 65 -38.96 28.94 21.87
N PHE A 66 -38.82 27.70 22.35
CA PHE A 66 -39.26 26.47 21.68
C PHE A 66 -38.55 26.13 20.36
N TYR A 67 -37.45 26.79 20.02
CA TYR A 67 -36.65 26.45 18.84
C TYR A 67 -35.91 25.12 19.04
N THR A 68 -36.05 24.21 18.07
CA THR A 68 -35.26 22.99 17.97
C THR A 68 -34.42 23.05 16.70
N PRO A 69 -33.07 23.06 16.80
CA PRO A 69 -32.20 23.13 15.63
C PRO A 69 -32.25 21.82 14.84
N LYS A 70 -32.47 21.92 13.53
CA LYS A 70 -32.66 20.81 12.61
C LYS A 70 -31.84 21.03 11.33
N ILE A 71 -31.21 19.96 10.86
CA ILE A 71 -30.52 19.91 9.57
C ILE A 71 -30.99 18.67 8.82
N TRP A 72 -31.38 18.86 7.57
CA TRP A 72 -31.74 17.79 6.64
C TRP A 72 -30.67 17.69 5.56
N ILE A 73 -30.21 16.47 5.31
CA ILE A 73 -29.19 16.17 4.31
C ILE A 73 -29.78 15.14 3.36
N THR A 74 -29.79 15.44 2.07
CA THR A 74 -30.21 14.50 1.03
C THR A 74 -29.05 14.25 0.07
N ILE A 75 -28.64 12.98 -0.02
CA ILE A 75 -27.63 12.50 -0.96
C ILE A 75 -28.33 11.67 -2.02
N ASN A 76 -28.48 12.21 -3.22
CA ASN A 76 -29.08 11.52 -4.34
C ASN A 76 -27.98 11.00 -5.27
N LEU A 77 -27.73 9.69 -5.20
CA LEU A 77 -26.68 9.01 -5.95
C LEU A 77 -27.05 8.79 -7.43
N LYS A 78 -28.35 8.80 -7.74
CA LYS A 78 -28.87 8.65 -9.11
C LYS A 78 -28.69 9.95 -9.89
N ASP A 79 -29.15 11.06 -9.32
CA ASP A 79 -29.09 12.38 -9.96
C ASP A 79 -27.77 13.12 -9.67
N ASN A 80 -26.89 12.51 -8.87
CA ASN A 80 -25.58 13.02 -8.49
C ASN A 80 -25.67 14.39 -7.79
N VAL A 81 -26.58 14.50 -6.82
CA VAL A 81 -26.94 15.75 -6.13
C VAL A 81 -26.71 15.63 -4.62
N LEU A 82 -26.17 16.69 -4.03
CA LEU A 82 -26.16 16.90 -2.58
C LEU A 82 -27.05 18.11 -2.26
N MET A 83 -28.00 17.91 -1.34
CA MET A 83 -28.83 18.97 -0.80
C MET A 83 -28.67 18.99 0.72
N VAL A 84 -28.52 20.20 1.28
CA VAL A 84 -28.49 20.42 2.71
C VAL A 84 -29.42 21.58 3.02
N THR A 85 -30.41 21.32 3.87
CA THR A 85 -31.40 22.28 4.35
C THR A 85 -31.25 22.44 5.86
N ASP A 86 -31.36 23.66 6.36
CA ASP A 86 -31.36 23.97 7.79
C ASP A 86 -32.53 24.88 8.15
N ASN A 87 -32.96 24.84 9.42
CA ASN A 87 -33.92 25.79 9.98
C ASN A 87 -33.24 26.91 10.79
N GLY A 88 -32.06 27.34 10.37
CA GLY A 88 -31.28 28.40 11.02
C GLY A 88 -31.81 29.80 10.73
N ILE A 89 -30.90 30.79 10.78
CA ILE A 89 -31.25 32.22 10.67
C ILE A 89 -31.73 32.71 9.28
N GLY A 90 -31.61 31.89 8.24
CA GLY A 90 -31.91 32.32 6.87
C GLY A 90 -30.95 33.40 6.33
N LEU A 91 -31.22 33.85 5.11
CA LEU A 91 -30.56 34.99 4.45
C LEU A 91 -31.61 36.04 4.07
N ASP A 92 -31.41 37.29 4.51
CA ASP A 92 -32.15 38.44 3.98
C ASP A 92 -31.71 38.77 2.54
N GLU A 93 -32.41 39.70 1.88
CA GLU A 93 -32.17 40.02 0.47
C GLU A 93 -30.72 40.46 0.19
N GLU A 94 -30.13 41.25 1.07
CA GLU A 94 -28.75 41.74 0.92
C GLU A 94 -27.75 40.57 1.07
N LYS A 95 -27.91 39.77 2.12
CA LYS A 95 -27.07 38.58 2.34
C LYS A 95 -27.21 37.57 1.22
N PHE A 96 -28.43 37.36 0.72
CA PHE A 96 -28.69 36.44 -0.38
C PHE A 96 -27.94 36.86 -1.66
N LYS A 97 -27.99 38.15 -2.03
CA LYS A 97 -27.27 38.68 -3.21
C LYS A 97 -25.75 38.59 -3.06
N LEU A 98 -25.24 38.71 -1.84
CA LEU A 98 -23.80 38.69 -1.56
C LEU A 98 -23.23 37.29 -1.29
N PHE A 99 -24.06 36.29 -0.95
CA PHE A 99 -23.60 34.98 -0.45
C PHE A 99 -22.65 34.23 -1.41
N LEU A 100 -22.95 34.21 -2.70
CA LEU A 100 -22.12 33.54 -3.72
C LEU A 100 -21.01 34.46 -4.29
N THR A 101 -20.80 35.63 -3.70
CA THR A 101 -19.74 36.56 -4.12
C THR A 101 -18.37 36.01 -3.72
N PRO A 102 -17.39 35.95 -4.64
CA PRO A 102 -16.05 35.50 -4.32
C PRO A 102 -15.42 36.29 -3.16
N PHE A 103 -14.73 35.59 -2.26
CA PHE A 103 -14.01 36.17 -1.11
C PHE A 103 -14.89 36.93 -0.10
N PHE A 104 -16.21 36.78 -0.18
CA PHE A 104 -17.13 37.47 0.70
C PHE A 104 -17.56 36.60 1.89
N SER A 105 -17.59 37.18 3.08
CA SER A 105 -18.01 36.50 4.32
C SER A 105 -18.74 37.44 5.26
N PHE A 106 -19.87 36.99 5.79
CA PHE A 106 -20.64 37.69 6.83
C PHE A 106 -20.20 37.34 8.26
N LYS A 107 -19.17 36.50 8.40
CA LYS A 107 -18.81 35.87 9.68
C LYS A 107 -17.61 36.56 10.31
N SER A 108 -17.67 36.77 11.63
CA SER A 108 -16.53 37.27 12.41
C SER A 108 -15.46 36.17 12.57
N PRO A 109 -14.20 36.50 12.93
CA PRO A 109 -13.11 35.53 13.06
C PRO A 109 -13.38 34.36 13.99
N LYS A 110 -14.31 34.53 14.96
CA LYS A 110 -14.72 33.50 15.92
C LYS A 110 -15.62 32.40 15.33
N HIS A 111 -16.24 32.64 14.17
CA HIS A 111 -17.14 31.69 13.53
C HIS A 111 -16.42 30.88 12.45
N ARG A 112 -16.90 29.65 12.20
CA ARG A 112 -16.31 28.77 11.20
C ARG A 112 -16.46 29.37 9.79
N GLY A 113 -15.42 29.29 8.96
CA GLY A 113 -15.49 29.72 7.55
C GLY A 113 -15.51 31.24 7.31
N HIS A 114 -14.97 32.04 8.24
CA HIS A 114 -14.96 33.51 8.16
C HIS A 114 -14.21 34.13 6.96
N LYS A 115 -13.45 33.33 6.19
CA LYS A 115 -12.63 33.80 5.06
C LYS A 115 -13.41 33.93 3.74
N GLY A 116 -14.67 33.48 3.67
CA GLY A 116 -15.50 33.60 2.45
C GLY A 116 -15.10 32.68 1.29
N VAL A 117 -14.09 31.83 1.51
CA VAL A 117 -13.57 30.89 0.50
C VAL A 117 -14.49 29.68 0.28
N GLY A 118 -15.26 29.29 1.30
CA GLY A 118 -16.18 28.15 1.24
C GLY A 118 -17.38 28.36 0.32
N ALA A 119 -18.07 29.49 0.45
CA ALA A 119 -19.17 29.85 -0.45
C ALA A 119 -18.67 30.06 -1.88
N THR A 120 -17.47 30.62 -2.05
CA THR A 120 -16.80 30.71 -3.36
C THR A 120 -16.56 29.31 -3.96
N TYR A 121 -16.10 28.35 -3.16
CA TYR A 121 -15.93 26.96 -3.61
C TYR A 121 -17.25 26.31 -4.01
N LEU A 122 -18.32 26.48 -3.24
CA LEU A 122 -19.64 25.93 -3.59
C LEU A 122 -20.20 26.57 -4.87
N ALA A 123 -20.01 27.88 -5.03
CA ALA A 123 -20.50 28.64 -6.18
C ALA A 123 -19.76 28.26 -7.48
N TYR A 124 -18.43 28.19 -7.46
CA TYR A 124 -17.60 28.06 -8.66
C TYR A 124 -16.91 26.70 -8.80
N GLY A 125 -17.09 25.79 -7.83
CA GLY A 125 -16.59 24.41 -7.89
C GLY A 125 -17.47 23.48 -8.72
N PHE A 126 -18.69 23.89 -9.04
CA PHE A 126 -19.72 23.10 -9.73
C PHE A 126 -20.39 23.92 -10.83
N ASN A 127 -20.94 23.25 -11.85
CA ASN A 127 -21.74 23.91 -12.87
C ASN A 127 -23.20 24.11 -12.47
N TYR A 128 -23.63 23.60 -11.33
CA TYR A 128 -24.97 23.84 -10.82
C TYR A 128 -24.97 24.02 -9.31
N ILE A 129 -25.52 25.14 -8.87
CA ILE A 129 -25.92 25.40 -7.49
C ILE A 129 -27.30 26.05 -7.45
N GLN A 130 -28.16 25.60 -6.53
CA GLN A 130 -29.39 26.29 -6.16
C GLN A 130 -29.30 26.71 -4.70
N LEU A 131 -29.65 27.96 -4.42
CA LEU A 131 -29.69 28.57 -3.10
C LEU A 131 -31.12 29.02 -2.82
N CYS A 132 -31.71 28.47 -1.77
CA CYS A 132 -33.03 28.84 -1.28
C CYS A 132 -32.89 29.49 0.10
N THR A 133 -33.71 30.50 0.38
CA THR A 133 -33.77 31.14 1.69
C THR A 133 -35.20 31.54 2.02
N LYS A 134 -35.55 31.43 3.31
CA LYS A 134 -36.78 31.96 3.90
C LYS A 134 -36.42 32.64 5.21
N THR A 135 -36.90 33.87 5.36
CA THR A 135 -36.94 34.62 6.62
C THR A 135 -38.35 35.17 6.84
N SER A 136 -38.56 35.93 7.91
CA SER A 136 -39.83 36.62 8.15
C SER A 136 -40.14 37.68 7.09
N SER A 137 -39.13 38.26 6.43
CA SER A 137 -39.27 39.38 5.49
C SER A 137 -38.87 39.07 4.05
N PHE A 138 -38.26 37.91 3.78
CA PHE A 138 -37.71 37.59 2.48
C PHE A 138 -37.78 36.09 2.17
N THR A 139 -38.19 35.76 0.95
CA THR A 139 -38.18 34.39 0.42
C THR A 139 -37.62 34.42 -0.98
N ALA A 140 -36.63 33.59 -1.27
CA ALA A 140 -36.07 33.48 -2.61
C ALA A 140 -35.58 32.07 -2.92
N VAL A 141 -35.70 31.71 -4.18
CA VAL A 141 -35.11 30.51 -4.78
C VAL A 141 -34.33 30.99 -6.01
N GLY A 142 -33.01 30.89 -5.95
CA GLY A 142 -32.12 31.26 -7.03
C GLY A 142 -31.22 30.10 -7.45
N LYS A 143 -30.89 30.03 -8.74
CA LYS A 143 -29.91 29.08 -9.27
C LYS A 143 -28.81 29.78 -10.05
N MET A 144 -27.64 29.17 -10.06
CA MET A 144 -26.50 29.60 -10.86
C MET A 144 -25.94 28.39 -11.62
N GLU A 145 -25.74 28.58 -12.91
CA GLU A 145 -25.34 27.53 -13.85
C GLU A 145 -24.02 27.87 -14.55
N ASN A 146 -23.26 26.84 -14.96
CA ASN A 146 -22.01 26.92 -15.74
C ASN A 146 -20.88 27.74 -15.09
N ALA A 147 -20.91 27.91 -13.76
CA ALA A 147 -19.93 28.73 -13.04
C ALA A 147 -18.53 28.10 -13.04
N ARG A 148 -18.43 26.76 -12.91
CA ARG A 148 -17.15 26.05 -12.96
C ARG A 148 -16.51 26.13 -14.34
N ASP A 149 -17.29 25.88 -15.39
CA ASP A 149 -16.82 25.97 -16.77
C ASP A 149 -16.37 27.39 -17.10
N TRP A 150 -17.12 28.41 -16.65
CA TRP A 150 -16.72 29.81 -16.81
C TRP A 150 -15.37 30.14 -16.14
N VAL A 151 -15.09 29.58 -14.97
CA VAL A 151 -13.78 29.76 -14.31
C VAL A 151 -12.69 29.06 -15.09
N ASP A 152 -12.91 27.82 -15.53
CA ASP A 152 -11.90 27.03 -16.23
C ASP A 152 -11.57 27.60 -17.61
N ASP A 153 -12.54 28.21 -18.30
CA ASP A 153 -12.35 28.82 -19.61
C ASP A 153 -11.50 30.10 -19.55
N ASP A 154 -10.50 30.18 -20.42
CA ASP A 154 -9.62 31.35 -20.56
C ASP A 154 -10.19 32.40 -21.54
N ASP A 155 -11.25 32.08 -22.27
CA ASP A 155 -12.01 33.02 -23.09
C ASP A 155 -12.74 34.03 -22.18
N VAL A 156 -12.47 35.30 -22.44
CA VAL A 156 -12.97 36.43 -21.67
C VAL A 156 -14.28 36.97 -22.24
N SER A 157 -14.71 36.46 -23.41
CA SER A 157 -15.97 36.79 -24.06
C SER A 157 -17.19 36.08 -23.45
N LEU A 158 -16.98 35.01 -22.67
CA LEU A 158 -18.06 34.31 -21.98
C LEU A 158 -18.73 35.18 -20.92
N SER A 159 -20.06 35.26 -21.01
CA SER A 159 -20.87 35.97 -20.02
C SER A 159 -20.63 35.42 -18.62
N ARG A 160 -20.48 36.30 -17.64
CA ARG A 160 -20.29 35.92 -16.23
C ARG A 160 -21.50 35.11 -15.74
N PRO A 161 -21.31 34.08 -14.90
CA PRO A 161 -22.42 33.35 -14.31
C PRO A 161 -23.25 34.31 -13.44
N GLN A 162 -24.57 34.15 -13.52
CA GLN A 162 -25.54 34.95 -12.80
C GLN A 162 -26.44 34.06 -11.97
N VAL A 163 -26.84 34.54 -10.80
CA VAL A 163 -27.92 33.94 -10.03
C VAL A 163 -29.23 34.41 -10.63
N ILE A 164 -30.01 33.49 -11.20
CA ILE A 164 -31.34 33.75 -11.76
C ILE A 164 -32.40 33.13 -10.87
N GLN A 165 -33.61 33.69 -10.88
CA GLN A 165 -34.74 33.11 -10.16
C GLN A 165 -35.05 31.72 -10.73
N ASP A 166 -35.15 30.74 -9.84
CA ASP A 166 -35.58 29.40 -10.24
C ASP A 166 -37.11 29.31 -10.17
N LYS A 167 -37.75 29.27 -11.34
CA LYS A 167 -39.22 29.24 -11.46
C LYS A 167 -39.81 27.87 -11.13
N GLU A 168 -38.99 26.81 -11.13
CA GLU A 168 -39.42 25.45 -10.78
C GLU A 168 -39.51 25.25 -9.26
N GLY A 169 -38.99 26.19 -8.47
CA GLY A 169 -39.00 26.14 -7.01
C GLY A 169 -37.81 25.38 -6.43
N ALA A 170 -37.84 25.14 -5.12
CA ALA A 170 -36.76 24.47 -4.42
C ALA A 170 -36.73 22.97 -4.76
N LEU A 171 -35.54 22.47 -5.14
CA LEU A 171 -35.33 21.06 -5.45
C LEU A 171 -35.38 20.17 -4.20
N ASP A 172 -34.92 20.68 -3.06
CA ASP A 172 -34.97 19.94 -1.81
C ASP A 172 -36.39 19.99 -1.21
N ASN A 173 -37.04 18.84 -1.17
CA ASN A 173 -38.38 18.69 -0.63
C ASN A 173 -38.47 19.08 0.86
N TYR A 174 -37.37 18.98 1.61
CA TYR A 174 -37.35 19.44 3.00
C TYR A 174 -37.48 20.95 3.11
N PHE A 175 -36.93 21.73 2.18
CA PHE A 175 -37.14 23.18 2.18
C PHE A 175 -38.61 23.53 1.93
N ASN A 176 -39.28 22.83 1.00
CA ASN A 176 -40.70 23.05 0.76
C ASN A 176 -41.55 22.68 1.98
N LYS A 177 -41.34 21.50 2.56
CA LYS A 177 -42.21 20.97 3.63
C LYS A 177 -41.90 21.51 5.02
N GLU A 178 -40.62 21.60 5.38
CA GLU A 178 -40.20 21.91 6.76
C GLU A 178 -39.89 23.39 6.97
N ILE A 179 -39.75 24.17 5.89
CA ILE A 179 -39.47 25.61 5.95
C ILE A 179 -40.65 26.41 5.36
N LEU A 180 -41.08 26.14 4.11
CA LEU A 180 -42.13 26.95 3.49
C LEU A 180 -43.54 26.63 4.03
N GLU A 181 -43.94 25.35 4.08
CA GLU A 181 -45.29 24.96 4.52
C GLU A 181 -45.53 25.22 6.02
N THR A 182 -44.48 25.19 6.82
CA THR A 182 -44.50 25.45 8.28
C THR A 182 -44.21 26.91 8.65
N ASP A 183 -43.95 27.76 7.66
CA ASP A 183 -43.52 29.16 7.81
C ASP A 183 -42.29 29.33 8.73
N GLU A 184 -41.34 28.41 8.63
CA GLU A 184 -40.07 28.50 9.34
C GLU A 184 -39.01 29.33 8.60
N THR A 185 -37.98 29.75 9.32
CA THR A 185 -36.77 30.37 8.76
C THR A 185 -35.73 29.31 8.42
N GLY A 186 -35.03 29.46 7.30
CA GLY A 186 -34.02 28.48 6.89
C GLY A 186 -33.35 28.76 5.56
N VAL A 187 -32.33 27.94 5.25
CA VAL A 187 -31.59 27.96 3.98
C VAL A 187 -31.56 26.55 3.41
N SER A 188 -31.58 26.43 2.07
CA SER A 188 -31.23 25.19 1.38
C SER A 188 -30.15 25.44 0.34
N ILE A 189 -29.12 24.60 0.34
CA ILE A 189 -28.07 24.60 -0.67
C ILE A 189 -28.10 23.26 -1.39
N CYS A 190 -28.32 23.31 -2.70
CA CYS A 190 -28.28 22.17 -3.60
C CYS A 190 -27.12 22.31 -4.58
N ILE A 191 -26.27 21.29 -4.70
CA ILE A 191 -25.20 21.23 -5.69
C ILE A 191 -25.32 19.94 -6.51
N LYS A 192 -25.09 20.04 -7.82
CA LYS A 192 -24.96 18.86 -8.70
C LYS A 192 -23.50 18.64 -9.04
N PHE A 193 -23.07 17.38 -9.00
CA PHE A 193 -21.69 17.03 -9.31
C PHE A 193 -21.54 16.70 -10.79
N ASP A 194 -20.65 17.40 -11.49
CA ASP A 194 -20.49 17.23 -12.94
C ASP A 194 -19.55 16.07 -13.30
N LYS A 195 -18.30 16.13 -12.82
CA LYS A 195 -17.23 15.18 -13.19
C LYS A 195 -17.03 14.06 -12.16
N LYS A 196 -17.28 14.33 -10.87
CA LYS A 196 -17.12 13.36 -9.77
C LYS A 196 -18.47 12.72 -9.47
N THR A 197 -18.56 11.40 -9.48
CA THR A 197 -19.79 10.72 -9.05
C THR A 197 -19.78 10.47 -7.54
N LEU A 198 -20.89 10.78 -6.88
CA LEU A 198 -21.14 10.45 -5.48
C LEU A 198 -21.06 8.94 -5.23
N THR A 199 -21.31 8.14 -6.27
CA THR A 199 -21.26 6.67 -6.22
C THR A 199 -19.84 6.13 -6.18
N TRP A 200 -18.84 6.99 -6.39
CA TRP A 200 -17.43 6.61 -6.46
C TRP A 200 -16.94 5.88 -5.21
N LYS A 201 -17.47 6.24 -4.03
CA LYS A 201 -17.06 5.66 -2.74
C LYS A 201 -17.77 4.34 -2.39
N GLY A 202 -18.70 3.87 -3.21
CA GLY A 202 -19.37 2.57 -3.07
C GLY A 202 -20.54 2.54 -2.07
N MET A 203 -20.65 3.53 -1.18
CA MET A 203 -21.72 3.59 -0.16
C MET A 203 -23.08 3.90 -0.79
N THR A 204 -24.09 3.08 -0.48
CA THR A 204 -25.46 3.23 -1.00
C THR A 204 -26.52 3.48 0.07
N GLU A 205 -26.14 3.50 1.35
CA GLU A 205 -27.10 3.54 2.48
C GLU A 205 -26.81 4.69 3.44
N ALA A 206 -27.87 5.28 4.00
CA ALA A 206 -27.79 6.38 4.96
C ALA A 206 -26.95 6.05 6.20
N SER A 207 -27.02 4.81 6.70
CA SER A 207 -26.24 4.35 7.85
C SER A 207 -24.72 4.45 7.63
N ALA A 208 -24.26 4.09 6.43
CA ALA A 208 -22.85 4.17 6.04
C ALA A 208 -22.41 5.63 5.86
N TRP A 209 -23.25 6.43 5.17
CA TRP A 209 -22.99 7.85 4.95
C TRP A 209 -22.94 8.64 6.25
N LEU A 210 -23.85 8.41 7.19
CA LEU A 210 -23.87 9.08 8.49
C LEU A 210 -22.56 8.86 9.25
N LYS A 211 -22.06 7.62 9.28
CA LYS A 211 -20.77 7.29 9.90
C LYS A 211 -19.62 8.08 9.27
N VAL A 212 -19.59 8.17 7.94
CA VAL A 212 -18.53 8.87 7.21
C VAL A 212 -18.62 10.40 7.37
N LEU A 213 -19.81 10.98 7.31
CA LEU A 213 -20.00 12.42 7.52
C LEU A 213 -19.56 12.84 8.92
N ARG A 214 -19.78 12.01 9.95
CA ARG A 214 -19.27 12.21 11.31
C ARG A 214 -17.74 12.08 11.45
N LEU A 215 -17.06 11.46 10.47
CA LEU A 215 -15.59 11.38 10.45
C LEU A 215 -14.96 12.53 9.67
N LYS A 216 -15.67 13.11 8.68
CA LYS A 216 -15.08 13.99 7.65
C LYS A 216 -15.68 15.40 7.59
N THR A 217 -16.73 15.69 8.34
CA THR A 217 -17.47 16.98 8.26
C THR A 217 -17.78 17.53 9.65
N GLY A 218 -18.41 18.71 9.69
CA GLY A 218 -18.87 19.35 10.93
C GLY A 218 -19.81 18.50 11.79
N LEU A 219 -20.54 17.53 11.20
CA LEU A 219 -21.34 16.57 11.99
C LEU A 219 -20.50 15.80 13.01
N GLY A 220 -19.20 15.64 12.74
CA GLY A 220 -18.23 15.04 13.64
C GLY A 220 -17.76 15.97 14.73
N ALA A 221 -18.65 16.76 15.34
CA ALA A 221 -18.27 17.77 16.31
C ALA A 221 -17.59 17.15 17.54
N ILE A 222 -16.53 17.79 18.05
CA ILE A 222 -15.84 17.34 19.27
C ILE A 222 -16.73 17.67 20.48
N ASN A 223 -17.21 18.93 20.51
CA ASN A 223 -18.19 19.46 21.42
C ASN A 223 -19.55 19.54 20.68
N PRO A 224 -20.50 18.62 20.92
CA PRO A 224 -21.75 18.58 20.17
C PRO A 224 -22.65 19.78 20.48
N THR A 225 -23.35 20.25 19.46
CA THR A 225 -24.46 21.19 19.62
C THR A 225 -25.64 20.47 20.27
N GLU A 226 -26.03 20.90 21.47
CA GLU A 226 -27.13 20.26 22.20
C GLU A 226 -28.44 20.34 21.43
N ASN A 227 -29.20 19.25 21.46
CA ASN A 227 -30.52 19.11 20.82
C ASN A 227 -30.56 19.29 19.31
N LEU A 228 -29.42 19.43 18.62
CA LEU A 228 -29.36 19.40 17.16
C LEU A 228 -29.85 18.06 16.61
N GLU A 229 -30.92 18.09 15.83
CA GLU A 229 -31.44 16.92 15.13
C GLU A 229 -30.96 16.94 13.67
N VAL A 230 -30.35 15.86 13.24
CA VAL A 230 -29.89 15.69 11.85
C VAL A 230 -30.62 14.53 11.23
N PHE A 231 -31.22 14.77 10.07
CA PHE A 231 -31.92 13.79 9.25
C PHE A 231 -31.16 13.58 7.95
N LEU A 232 -30.83 12.33 7.62
CA LEU A 232 -30.08 11.97 6.43
C LEU A 232 -30.90 11.02 5.56
N ASN A 233 -31.16 11.45 4.33
CA ASN A 233 -31.73 10.64 3.27
C ASN A 233 -30.67 10.29 2.23
N VAL A 234 -30.61 9.02 1.84
CA VAL A 234 -29.77 8.56 0.72
C VAL A 234 -30.65 7.83 -0.27
N ILE A 235 -30.67 8.31 -1.51
CA ILE A 235 -31.35 7.70 -2.65
C ILE A 235 -30.27 7.02 -3.50
N ASP A 236 -30.33 5.70 -3.64
CA ASP A 236 -29.37 4.96 -4.45
C ASP A 236 -29.70 4.99 -5.95
N LYS A 237 -28.85 4.37 -6.79
CA LYS A 237 -29.03 4.36 -8.25
C LYS A 237 -30.32 3.66 -8.72
N ASN A 238 -30.92 2.83 -7.86
CA ASN A 238 -32.14 2.07 -8.15
C ASN A 238 -33.38 2.72 -7.50
N ASP A 239 -33.29 4.02 -7.17
CA ASP A 239 -34.34 4.80 -6.48
C ASP A 239 -34.71 4.27 -5.07
N ARG A 240 -33.87 3.42 -4.47
CA ARG A 240 -34.11 2.96 -3.10
C ARG A 240 -33.70 4.07 -2.13
N LEU A 241 -34.68 4.55 -1.36
CA LEU A 241 -34.47 5.51 -0.28
C LEU A 241 -34.11 4.77 1.02
N THR A 242 -33.03 5.21 1.67
CA THR A 242 -32.68 4.84 3.04
C THR A 242 -32.57 6.10 3.89
N GLN A 243 -32.89 5.99 5.17
CA GLN A 243 -32.98 7.14 6.07
C GLN A 243 -32.29 6.84 7.40
N GLU A 244 -31.67 7.85 7.98
CA GLU A 244 -31.08 7.83 9.32
C GLU A 244 -31.32 9.16 10.02
N SER A 245 -31.33 9.15 11.35
CA SER A 245 -31.33 10.37 12.14
C SER A 245 -30.43 10.26 13.36
N ILE A 246 -29.91 11.40 13.80
CA ILE A 246 -29.07 11.49 14.99
C ILE A 246 -29.37 12.79 15.73
N LYS A 247 -29.40 12.71 17.06
CA LYS A 247 -29.51 13.86 17.96
C LYS A 247 -28.15 14.16 18.58
N SER A 248 -27.80 15.44 18.66
CA SER A 248 -26.51 15.94 19.17
C SER A 248 -25.32 15.20 18.54
N PRO A 249 -25.13 15.27 17.21
CA PRO A 249 -24.10 14.51 16.52
C PRO A 249 -22.69 14.88 17.04
N THR A 250 -21.87 13.85 17.24
CA THR A 250 -20.48 13.97 17.70
C THR A 250 -19.54 13.27 16.75
N TYR A 251 -18.23 13.50 16.89
CA TYR A 251 -17.22 12.70 16.22
C TYR A 251 -17.47 11.19 16.40
N LEU A 252 -17.29 10.40 15.33
CA LEU A 252 -17.38 8.95 15.42
C LEU A 252 -16.07 8.40 15.99
N PHE A 253 -15.98 8.41 17.32
CA PHE A 253 -14.84 7.84 18.03
C PHE A 253 -14.67 6.35 17.73
N ILE A 254 -13.41 5.89 17.71
CA ILE A 254 -13.03 4.57 17.21
C ILE A 254 -13.74 3.46 17.98
N GLU A 255 -13.87 3.59 19.30
CA GLU A 255 -14.57 2.62 20.13
C GLU A 255 -16.05 2.46 19.78
N LYS A 256 -16.66 3.46 19.13
CA LYS A 256 -18.08 3.49 18.73
C LYS A 256 -18.30 3.17 17.25
N THR A 257 -17.25 2.86 16.48
CA THR A 257 -17.37 2.62 15.03
C THR A 257 -18.19 1.38 14.67
N SER A 258 -18.24 0.38 15.57
CA SER A 258 -19.04 -0.83 15.41
C SER A 258 -19.78 -1.19 16.71
N PRO A 259 -21.05 -1.62 16.65
CA PRO A 259 -21.79 -2.11 17.83
C PRO A 259 -21.13 -3.32 18.49
N GLN A 260 -20.32 -4.07 17.75
CA GLN A 260 -19.59 -5.24 18.23
C GLN A 260 -18.19 -4.89 18.76
N SER A 261 -17.83 -3.60 18.75
CA SER A 261 -16.52 -3.12 19.18
C SER A 261 -16.31 -3.44 20.66
N LYS A 262 -15.55 -4.50 20.94
CA LYS A 262 -15.11 -4.84 22.29
C LYS A 262 -14.01 -3.85 22.69
N SER A 263 -14.36 -2.65 23.12
CA SER A 263 -13.41 -1.63 23.55
C SER A 263 -13.14 -1.68 25.06
N ILE A 264 -12.07 -0.99 25.48
CA ILE A 264 -11.77 -0.73 26.88
C ILE A 264 -11.05 0.61 27.02
N CYS A 265 -11.43 1.41 28.02
CA CYS A 265 -10.69 2.62 28.38
C CYS A 265 -9.40 2.24 29.11
N TYR A 266 -8.27 2.88 28.78
CA TYR A 266 -6.99 2.56 29.43
C TYR A 266 -6.99 2.92 30.93
N LYS A 267 -7.77 3.93 31.35
CA LYS A 267 -7.93 4.31 32.77
C LYS A 267 -8.60 3.19 33.57
N ASP A 268 -9.63 2.54 33.04
CA ASP A 268 -10.26 1.36 33.68
C ASP A 268 -9.24 0.25 33.92
N VAL A 269 -8.29 0.07 32.98
CA VAL A 269 -7.21 -0.91 33.13
C VAL A 269 -6.23 -0.49 34.22
N GLN A 270 -5.90 0.79 34.33
CA GLN A 270 -5.04 1.33 35.39
C GLN A 270 -5.66 1.13 36.77
N GLU A 271 -6.91 1.56 36.94
CA GLU A 271 -7.67 1.40 38.19
C GLU A 271 -7.73 -0.07 38.61
N LYS A 272 -7.92 -0.98 37.64
CA LYS A 272 -7.94 -2.41 37.92
C LYS A 272 -6.57 -2.93 38.36
N ARG A 273 -5.48 -2.47 37.76
CA ARG A 273 -4.12 -2.83 38.17
C ARG A 273 -3.81 -2.33 39.58
N GLU A 274 -4.24 -1.12 39.92
CA GLU A 274 -4.09 -0.56 41.27
C GLU A 274 -4.90 -1.32 42.31
N GLU A 275 -6.12 -1.75 41.96
CA GLU A 275 -6.93 -2.64 42.82
C GLU A 275 -6.21 -3.99 43.06
N LEU A 276 -5.63 -4.60 42.03
CA LEU A 276 -4.85 -5.84 42.15
C LEU A 276 -3.61 -5.64 43.02
N ALA A 277 -2.88 -4.53 42.83
CA ALA A 277 -1.72 -4.18 43.63
C ALA A 277 -2.08 -4.01 45.12
N ARG A 278 -3.17 -3.30 45.43
CA ARG A 278 -3.69 -3.16 46.80
C ARG A 278 -4.10 -4.49 47.43
N LYS A 279 -4.50 -5.47 46.61
CA LYS A 279 -4.83 -6.83 47.03
C LYS A 279 -3.61 -7.78 47.04
N HIS A 280 -2.40 -7.26 46.82
CA HIS A 280 -1.16 -8.04 46.69
C HIS A 280 -1.24 -9.16 45.63
N LYS A 281 -2.02 -8.93 44.56
CA LYS A 281 -2.14 -9.83 43.41
C LYS A 281 -1.25 -9.37 42.26
N ASP A 282 -0.95 -10.28 41.34
CA ASP A 282 -0.22 -9.96 40.13
C ASP A 282 -1.02 -8.96 39.27
N THR A 283 -0.42 -7.79 39.03
CA THR A 283 -1.00 -6.69 38.24
C THR A 283 -1.02 -6.97 36.74
N THR A 284 -0.30 -7.99 36.28
CA THR A 284 -0.27 -8.44 34.89
C THR A 284 -1.42 -9.41 34.58
N GLU A 285 -1.94 -10.11 35.60
CA GLU A 285 -3.05 -11.05 35.47
C GLU A 285 -4.42 -10.35 35.50
N LEU A 286 -4.72 -9.64 34.43
CA LEU A 286 -6.03 -9.00 34.26
C LEU A 286 -7.17 -10.03 34.09
N PRO A 287 -8.37 -9.78 34.65
CA PRO A 287 -9.54 -10.65 34.50
C PRO A 287 -9.90 -10.91 33.03
N LYS A 288 -10.59 -12.03 32.76
CA LYS A 288 -11.03 -12.39 31.39
C LYS A 288 -11.86 -11.29 30.71
N SER A 289 -12.64 -10.50 31.48
CA SER A 289 -13.43 -9.38 30.96
C SER A 289 -12.60 -8.22 30.40
N PHE A 290 -11.31 -8.12 30.76
CA PHE A 290 -10.36 -7.12 30.27
C PHE A 290 -9.56 -7.60 29.05
N ARG A 291 -9.66 -8.88 28.68
CA ARG A 291 -8.94 -9.48 27.53
C ARG A 291 -9.82 -9.54 26.28
N ASN A 292 -9.19 -9.87 25.15
CA ASN A 292 -9.85 -10.04 23.85
C ASN A 292 -10.60 -8.80 23.36
N LYS A 293 -10.06 -7.62 23.67
CA LYS A 293 -10.57 -6.34 23.20
C LYS A 293 -10.10 -6.05 21.78
N LEU A 294 -10.90 -5.33 21.02
CA LEU A 294 -10.56 -4.88 19.68
C LEU A 294 -9.88 -3.49 19.71
N VAL A 295 -10.21 -2.68 20.71
CA VAL A 295 -9.75 -1.29 20.84
C VAL A 295 -9.39 -1.00 22.29
N ILE A 296 -8.27 -0.34 22.52
CA ILE A 296 -7.95 0.36 23.77
C ILE A 296 -7.97 1.85 23.45
N TYR A 297 -8.60 2.68 24.28
CA TYR A 297 -8.67 4.12 24.02
C TYR A 297 -8.49 4.97 25.27
N GLY A 298 -8.25 6.26 25.07
CA GLY A 298 -8.15 7.28 26.11
C GLY A 298 -8.33 8.69 25.55
N ALA A 299 -8.60 9.64 26.43
CA ALA A 299 -8.70 11.06 26.13
C ALA A 299 -7.99 11.91 27.18
N TRP A 300 -7.48 13.07 26.76
CA TRP A 300 -6.72 14.04 27.55
C TRP A 300 -7.10 15.46 27.15
N ASP A 301 -7.42 16.28 28.14
CA ASP A 301 -7.67 17.71 28.00
C ASP A 301 -6.41 18.48 28.41
N PHE A 302 -5.95 19.43 27.59
CA PHE A 302 -4.79 20.28 27.88
C PHE A 302 -5.21 21.66 28.39
N ASP A 303 -6.22 21.71 29.26
CA ASP A 303 -6.51 22.85 30.13
C ASP A 303 -5.27 23.18 30.96
N SER A 304 -4.48 24.17 30.51
CA SER A 304 -3.50 25.06 31.19
C SER A 304 -2.59 24.55 32.33
N SER A 305 -2.62 23.28 32.75
CA SER A 305 -1.74 22.68 33.77
C SER A 305 -1.70 21.13 33.71
N ASN A 306 -0.53 20.57 34.07
CA ASN A 306 -0.16 19.16 34.31
C ASN A 306 -0.47 18.03 33.30
N SER A 307 -1.39 18.16 32.34
CA SER A 307 -1.67 17.07 31.37
C SER A 307 -0.45 16.69 30.52
N HIS A 308 0.39 17.66 30.16
CA HIS A 308 1.66 17.39 29.47
C HIS A 308 2.71 16.75 30.40
N ALA A 309 2.63 16.97 31.71
CA ALA A 309 3.50 16.36 32.72
C ALA A 309 3.16 14.88 32.94
N ASP A 310 1.87 14.53 32.93
CA ASP A 310 1.40 13.13 33.00
C ASP A 310 1.91 12.30 31.82
N LEU A 311 1.95 12.92 30.63
CA LEU A 311 2.52 12.31 29.43
C LEU A 311 4.06 12.32 29.46
N LYS A 312 4.70 13.09 30.35
CA LYS A 312 6.16 13.29 30.42
C LYS A 312 6.74 13.74 29.08
N LEU A 313 6.05 14.67 28.41
CA LEU A 313 6.50 15.22 27.13
C LEU A 313 7.70 16.14 27.35
N LYS A 314 8.71 16.03 26.47
CA LYS A 314 9.82 16.99 26.40
C LYS A 314 9.44 18.08 25.42
N LEU A 315 8.93 19.19 25.95
CA LEU A 315 8.48 20.35 25.17
C LEU A 315 9.45 21.51 25.38
N ASP A 316 9.77 22.21 24.29
CA ASP A 316 10.44 23.51 24.38
C ASP A 316 9.46 24.62 24.83
N GLN A 317 9.95 25.86 24.92
CA GLN A 317 9.15 26.97 25.43
C GLN A 317 8.05 27.39 24.45
N GLU A 318 8.33 27.38 23.15
CA GLU A 318 7.38 27.75 22.09
C GLU A 318 6.24 26.72 22.01
N GLU A 319 6.56 25.44 22.11
CA GLU A 319 5.59 24.35 22.15
C GLU A 319 4.62 24.45 23.33
N LYS A 320 5.12 24.85 24.51
CA LYS A 320 4.26 25.06 25.69
C LYS A 320 3.31 26.23 25.45
N GLU A 321 3.81 27.34 24.94
CA GLU A 321 2.99 28.52 24.63
C GLU A 321 1.89 28.19 23.61
N LEU A 322 2.17 27.33 22.62
CA LEU A 322 1.17 26.84 21.67
C LEU A 322 0.08 26.00 22.33
N LEU A 323 0.45 25.08 23.24
CA LEU A 323 -0.53 24.26 23.97
C LEU A 323 -1.38 25.10 24.91
N ASP A 324 -0.79 26.08 25.59
CA ASP A 324 -1.51 26.97 26.49
C ASP A 324 -2.47 27.90 25.72
N LYS A 325 -2.08 28.32 24.51
CA LYS A 325 -2.89 29.16 23.63
C LYS A 325 -4.08 28.42 23.03
N HIS A 326 -3.92 27.15 22.68
CA HIS A 326 -4.89 26.38 21.89
C HIS A 326 -5.54 25.20 22.64
N THR A 327 -5.18 24.98 23.91
CA THR A 327 -5.83 24.05 24.86
C THR A 327 -6.33 22.76 24.23
N PRO A 328 -5.46 21.94 23.60
CA PRO A 328 -5.94 20.87 22.75
C PRO A 328 -6.66 19.75 23.50
N TYR A 329 -7.76 19.28 22.92
CA TYR A 329 -8.36 17.98 23.26
C TYR A 329 -7.67 16.89 22.45
N VAL A 330 -7.20 15.84 23.13
CA VAL A 330 -6.51 14.72 22.50
C VAL A 330 -7.23 13.41 22.81
N TYR A 331 -7.59 12.67 21.77
CA TYR A 331 -8.09 11.32 21.87
C TYR A 331 -7.13 10.36 21.18
N CYS A 332 -6.87 9.19 21.78
CA CYS A 332 -6.06 8.15 21.18
C CYS A 332 -6.75 6.80 21.30
N ALA A 333 -6.74 6.04 20.22
CA ALA A 333 -7.19 4.66 20.17
C ALA A 333 -6.14 3.77 19.52
N TYR A 334 -5.94 2.59 20.11
CA TYR A 334 -5.06 1.56 19.60
C TYR A 334 -5.87 0.30 19.31
N VAL A 335 -5.87 -0.15 18.05
CA VAL A 335 -6.63 -1.31 17.60
C VAL A 335 -5.78 -2.58 17.57
N TRP A 336 -6.42 -3.72 17.76
CA TRP A 336 -5.77 -5.04 17.78
C TRP A 336 -5.00 -5.36 16.49
N SER A 337 -5.49 -4.89 15.33
CA SER A 337 -4.90 -5.14 14.01
C SER A 337 -5.38 -4.11 12.99
N VAL A 338 -4.61 -3.90 11.92
CA VAL A 338 -5.03 -3.17 10.70
C VAL A 338 -6.33 -3.75 10.12
N ASN A 339 -6.62 -5.02 10.37
CA ASN A 339 -7.89 -5.66 10.00
C ASN A 339 -9.12 -4.98 10.62
N TYR A 340 -8.98 -4.26 11.74
CA TYR A 340 -10.06 -3.48 12.31
C TYR A 340 -10.56 -2.41 11.31
N TRP A 341 -9.63 -1.69 10.68
CA TRP A 341 -9.93 -0.67 9.67
C TRP A 341 -10.57 -1.31 8.43
N ASN A 342 -9.99 -2.42 7.95
CA ASN A 342 -10.52 -3.14 6.79
C ASN A 342 -11.95 -3.65 7.04
N ASN A 343 -12.25 -4.13 8.24
CA ASN A 343 -13.59 -4.57 8.59
C ASN A 343 -14.56 -3.39 8.62
N PHE A 344 -14.16 -2.25 9.17
CA PHE A 344 -14.97 -1.04 9.13
C PHE A 344 -15.28 -0.60 7.69
N HIS A 345 -14.30 -0.62 6.78
CA HIS A 345 -14.53 -0.29 5.36
C HIS A 345 -15.48 -1.29 4.69
N LYS A 346 -15.35 -2.59 4.99
CA LYS A 346 -16.27 -3.62 4.49
C LYS A 346 -17.69 -3.43 4.99
N GLU A 347 -17.88 -3.12 6.28
CA GLU A 347 -19.20 -2.83 6.86
C GLU A 347 -19.89 -1.64 6.18
N LEU A 348 -19.12 -0.66 5.70
CA LEU A 348 -19.64 0.50 4.98
C LEU A 348 -19.92 0.24 3.50
N ASN A 349 -19.54 -0.93 2.95
CA ASN A 349 -19.40 -1.14 1.51
C ASN A 349 -18.54 -0.05 0.85
N TYR A 350 -17.49 0.39 1.54
CA TYR A 350 -16.58 1.40 1.03
C TYR A 350 -15.74 0.83 -0.10
N ARG A 351 -15.49 1.64 -1.13
CA ARG A 351 -14.73 1.21 -2.32
C ARG A 351 -13.38 0.59 -1.94
N VAL A 352 -13.10 -0.57 -2.53
CA VAL A 352 -11.82 -1.29 -2.36
C VAL A 352 -10.65 -0.41 -2.81
N GLY A 353 -9.62 -0.33 -1.97
CA GLY A 353 -8.41 0.49 -2.21
C GLY A 353 -8.48 1.88 -1.58
N ASP A 354 -9.67 2.43 -1.35
CA ASP A 354 -9.84 3.71 -0.67
C ASP A 354 -9.93 3.51 0.85
N LYS A 355 -9.50 4.52 1.61
CA LYS A 355 -9.57 4.51 3.09
C LYS A 355 -10.26 5.77 3.57
N VAL A 356 -11.36 5.62 4.31
CA VAL A 356 -12.00 6.74 5.03
C VAL A 356 -11.41 6.96 6.42
N LEU A 357 -10.91 5.88 7.02
CA LEU A 357 -10.36 5.82 8.37
C LEU A 357 -9.19 4.84 8.38
N SER A 358 -8.08 5.24 8.98
CA SER A 358 -6.87 4.43 9.12
C SER A 358 -6.03 4.93 10.29
N GLY A 359 -4.99 4.20 10.66
CA GLY A 359 -4.01 4.71 11.63
C GLY A 359 -3.35 6.00 11.16
N GLY A 360 -3.05 6.90 12.10
CA GLY A 360 -2.57 8.26 11.83
C GLY A 360 -3.10 9.28 12.83
N ILE A 361 -2.75 10.54 12.59
CA ILE A 361 -3.15 11.72 13.38
C ILE A 361 -4.19 12.49 12.58
N GLN A 362 -5.43 12.52 13.03
CA GLN A 362 -6.46 13.41 12.53
C GLN A 362 -6.37 14.73 13.30
N LEU A 363 -6.09 15.82 12.59
CA LEU A 363 -6.19 17.15 13.16
C LEU A 363 -7.64 17.65 13.07
N ALA A 364 -8.02 18.43 14.07
CA ALA A 364 -9.30 19.08 14.17
C ALA A 364 -9.11 20.52 14.64
N ALA A 365 -9.99 21.41 14.16
CA ALA A 365 -10.02 22.82 14.49
C ALA A 365 -11.43 23.35 14.22
N ASN A 366 -11.83 24.41 14.89
CA ASN A 366 -13.19 24.93 14.81
C ASN A 366 -14.25 23.84 15.09
N ASN A 367 -13.97 23.00 16.10
CA ASN A 367 -14.85 21.94 16.55
C ASN A 367 -15.14 20.84 15.51
N MET A 368 -14.29 20.66 14.50
CA MET A 368 -14.49 19.61 13.49
C MET A 368 -13.17 19.04 12.94
N PRO A 369 -13.18 17.80 12.41
CA PRO A 369 -12.04 17.21 11.72
C PRO A 369 -11.64 18.00 10.47
N GLN A 370 -10.34 18.12 10.23
CA GLN A 370 -9.77 18.89 9.14
C GLN A 370 -8.77 18.04 8.34
N GLY A 371 -8.87 18.09 7.01
CA GLY A 371 -7.91 17.47 6.10
C GLY A 371 -7.75 15.94 6.24
N GLU A 372 -6.65 15.44 5.67
CA GLU A 372 -6.27 14.03 5.75
C GLU A 372 -5.39 13.76 6.99
N THR A 373 -5.28 12.49 7.36
CA THR A 373 -4.48 12.09 8.52
C THR A 373 -2.98 12.25 8.27
N VAL A 374 -2.28 12.79 9.25
CA VAL A 374 -0.81 12.88 9.29
C VAL A 374 -0.21 11.57 9.84
N SER A 375 1.00 11.21 9.41
CA SER A 375 1.70 10.04 9.95
C SER A 375 2.16 10.23 11.41
N ILE A 376 2.19 9.14 12.18
CA ILE A 376 2.74 9.14 13.56
C ILE A 376 4.22 8.73 13.50
N PRO A 377 5.18 9.63 13.76
CA PRO A 377 6.60 9.30 13.64
C PRO A 377 7.08 8.47 14.83
N LEU A 378 7.26 7.16 14.61
CA LEU A 378 7.81 6.24 15.59
C LEU A 378 9.26 5.89 15.24
N GLY A 379 10.18 5.96 16.20
CA GLY A 379 11.59 5.62 15.99
C GLY A 379 11.86 4.10 15.95
N GLN A 380 11.00 3.29 16.56
CA GLN A 380 11.09 1.82 16.56
C GLN A 380 9.70 1.23 16.39
N ASN A 381 9.63 0.00 15.86
CA ASN A 381 8.36 -0.69 15.62
C ASN A 381 7.38 0.17 14.80
N ILE A 382 7.87 0.74 13.70
CA ILE A 382 7.16 1.69 12.83
C ILE A 382 5.78 1.19 12.42
N SER A 383 5.61 -0.13 12.26
CA SER A 383 4.32 -0.75 11.91
C SER A 383 3.19 -0.46 12.90
N ARG A 384 3.50 -0.12 14.17
CA ARG A 384 2.51 0.21 15.20
C ARG A 384 1.69 1.46 14.87
N GLN A 385 2.22 2.40 14.09
CA GLN A 385 1.47 3.58 13.66
C GLN A 385 0.20 3.20 12.88
N ASN A 386 0.22 2.07 12.16
CA ASN A 386 -0.93 1.60 11.39
C ASN A 386 -2.08 1.10 12.29
N ASN A 387 -1.80 0.81 13.56
CA ASN A 387 -2.76 0.35 14.55
C ASN A 387 -3.26 1.47 15.46
N ALA A 388 -2.67 2.66 15.40
CA ALA A 388 -3.00 3.76 16.28
C ALA A 388 -3.69 4.89 15.52
N PHE A 389 -4.80 5.37 16.08
CA PHE A 389 -5.48 6.57 15.62
C PHE A 389 -5.43 7.62 16.73
N VAL A 390 -5.03 8.84 16.39
CA VAL A 390 -4.97 9.97 17.31
C VAL A 390 -5.79 11.11 16.72
N LEU A 391 -6.73 11.65 17.48
CA LEU A 391 -7.47 12.86 17.12
C LEU A 391 -6.98 13.99 18.02
N ILE A 392 -6.54 15.10 17.43
CA ILE A 392 -6.08 16.29 18.16
C ILE A 392 -6.89 17.48 17.69
N HIS A 393 -7.70 18.02 18.59
CA HIS A 393 -8.51 19.21 18.34
C HIS A 393 -7.88 20.40 19.04
N PHE A 394 -7.52 21.42 18.27
CA PHE A 394 -7.05 22.70 18.79
C PHE A 394 -8.23 23.67 18.95
N GLU A 395 -8.42 24.20 20.15
CA GLU A 395 -9.39 25.25 20.42
C GLU A 395 -8.91 26.59 19.85
N ASN A 396 -9.88 27.40 19.41
CA ASN A 396 -9.65 28.75 18.88
C ASN A 396 -8.62 28.84 17.73
N TYR A 397 -8.32 27.74 17.06
CA TYR A 397 -7.46 27.70 15.87
C TYR A 397 -8.29 27.71 14.59
N THR A 398 -7.88 28.50 13.60
CA THR A 398 -8.44 28.43 12.24
C THR A 398 -7.33 28.25 11.22
N PRO A 399 -7.38 27.19 10.39
CA PRO A 399 -6.40 26.96 9.32
C PRO A 399 -6.35 28.11 8.29
N ASP A 400 -5.24 28.21 7.56
CA ASP A 400 -4.98 29.38 6.72
C ASP A 400 -5.87 29.45 5.45
N LEU A 401 -5.69 28.55 4.49
CA LEU A 401 -6.50 28.52 3.26
C LEU A 401 -7.11 27.14 3.10
N GLY A 402 -8.45 27.08 2.91
CA GLY A 402 -9.14 25.84 2.54
C GLY A 402 -9.08 24.71 3.59
N ARG A 403 -9.26 25.03 4.88
CA ARG A 403 -9.48 24.03 5.95
C ARG A 403 -8.33 23.02 6.21
N LYS A 404 -7.17 23.11 5.55
CA LYS A 404 -6.16 22.02 5.57
C LYS A 404 -4.75 22.41 5.98
N ASN A 405 -4.37 23.68 5.81
CA ASN A 405 -3.00 24.10 6.07
C ASN A 405 -2.86 24.53 7.53
N TYR A 406 -2.38 23.60 8.36
CA TYR A 406 -1.94 23.88 9.73
C TYR A 406 -0.52 24.44 9.73
N GLU A 407 -0.23 25.29 10.72
CA GLU A 407 1.13 25.72 11.00
C GLU A 407 2.03 24.52 11.29
N LYS A 408 3.25 24.55 10.74
CA LYS A 408 4.21 23.43 10.85
C LYS A 408 4.45 23.01 12.30
N GLN A 409 4.55 23.99 13.21
CA GLN A 409 4.76 23.75 14.63
C GLN A 409 3.61 22.97 15.29
N LEU A 410 2.35 23.24 14.90
CA LEU A 410 1.19 22.48 15.38
C LEU A 410 1.20 21.03 14.88
N ILE A 411 1.73 20.77 13.69
CA ILE A 411 1.91 19.42 13.17
C ILE A 411 3.01 18.69 13.95
N GLU A 412 4.15 19.34 14.19
CA GLU A 412 5.29 18.76 14.91
C GLU A 412 4.94 18.42 16.37
N ILE A 413 4.26 19.30 17.10
CA ILE A 413 3.82 19.02 18.46
C ILE A 413 2.76 17.90 18.51
N SER A 414 1.84 17.88 17.53
CA SER A 414 0.84 16.82 17.37
C SER A 414 1.50 15.45 17.18
N GLN A 415 2.57 15.40 16.39
CA GLN A 415 3.39 14.21 16.19
C GLN A 415 4.08 13.76 17.48
N LYS A 416 4.66 14.68 18.26
CA LYS A 416 5.27 14.36 19.57
C LYS A 416 4.25 13.78 20.55
N ILE A 417 3.07 14.39 20.65
CA ILE A 417 1.95 13.91 21.49
C ILE A 417 1.52 12.51 21.04
N ALA A 418 1.25 12.32 19.75
CA ALA A 418 0.78 11.06 19.20
C ALA A 418 1.77 9.92 19.46
N SER A 419 3.06 10.10 19.17
CA SER A 419 4.08 9.07 19.39
C SER A 419 4.15 8.66 20.86
N ARG A 420 4.01 9.61 21.79
CA ARG A 420 3.99 9.31 23.22
C ARG A 420 2.75 8.54 23.65
N LEU A 421 1.58 8.90 23.14
CA LEU A 421 0.32 8.22 23.46
C LEU A 421 0.29 6.78 22.95
N VAL A 422 0.86 6.54 21.76
CA VAL A 422 1.03 5.19 21.22
C VAL A 422 1.84 4.31 22.18
N ASP A 423 2.96 4.81 22.70
CA ASP A 423 3.77 4.07 23.67
C ASP A 423 3.03 3.81 24.99
N ILE A 424 2.22 4.76 25.46
CA ILE A 424 1.40 4.60 26.67
C ILE A 424 0.36 3.50 26.47
N LEU A 425 -0.42 3.56 25.39
CA LEU A 425 -1.49 2.60 25.11
C LEU A 425 -0.92 1.20 24.83
N PHE A 426 0.24 1.11 24.18
CA PHE A 426 0.88 -0.17 23.89
C PHE A 426 1.24 -0.97 25.14
N LYS A 427 1.45 -0.34 26.31
CA LYS A 427 1.66 -1.04 27.60
C LYS A 427 0.48 -1.92 28.01
N TYR A 428 -0.68 -1.70 27.40
CA TYR A 428 -1.92 -2.42 27.65
C TYR A 428 -2.28 -3.39 26.52
N HIS A 429 -1.37 -3.64 25.56
CA HIS A 429 -1.63 -4.53 24.41
C HIS A 429 -2.09 -5.95 24.81
N ILE A 430 -1.76 -6.42 26.01
CA ILE A 430 -2.24 -7.71 26.55
C ILE A 430 -3.77 -7.80 26.65
N CYS A 431 -4.47 -6.66 26.71
CA CYS A 431 -5.92 -6.59 26.70
C CYS A 431 -6.49 -6.86 25.29
N LEU A 432 -5.71 -6.64 24.23
CA LEU A 432 -6.17 -6.78 22.86
C LEU A 432 -6.29 -8.26 22.45
N LYS A 433 -7.15 -8.50 21.45
CA LYS A 433 -7.26 -9.80 20.79
C LYS A 433 -5.90 -10.18 20.19
N PRO A 434 -5.39 -11.40 20.47
CA PRO A 434 -4.17 -11.89 19.84
C PRO A 434 -4.28 -11.89 18.31
N THR A 435 -3.30 -11.33 17.64
CA THR A 435 -3.21 -11.26 16.17
C THR A 435 -2.83 -12.60 15.51
N GLY A 436 -2.57 -13.64 16.31
CA GLY A 436 -2.15 -14.97 15.83
C GLY A 436 -3.26 -15.86 15.25
N THR A 437 -4.53 -15.45 15.24
CA THR A 437 -5.63 -16.29 14.70
C THR A 437 -5.58 -16.45 13.18
N GLY A 438 -4.96 -15.52 12.44
CA GLY A 438 -4.68 -15.70 11.01
C GLY A 438 -3.57 -16.72 10.73
N LYS A 439 -2.59 -16.84 11.63
CA LYS A 439 -1.47 -17.78 11.49
C LYS A 439 -1.91 -19.25 11.49
N ILE A 440 -3.04 -19.58 12.13
CA ILE A 440 -3.55 -20.97 12.15
C ILE A 440 -4.01 -21.39 10.75
N LYS A 441 -4.70 -20.51 10.02
CA LYS A 441 -5.18 -20.83 8.66
C LYS A 441 -4.03 -20.90 7.65
N GLU A 442 -3.05 -19.99 7.76
CA GLU A 442 -1.83 -20.02 6.93
C GLU A 442 -0.95 -21.24 7.25
N SER A 443 -0.81 -21.61 8.52
CA SER A 443 -0.10 -22.83 8.95
C SER A 443 -0.71 -24.08 8.34
N LEU A 444 -2.05 -24.21 8.39
CA LEU A 444 -2.75 -25.37 7.83
C LEU A 444 -2.62 -25.46 6.30
N LEU A 445 -2.60 -24.33 5.60
CA LEU A 445 -2.39 -24.30 4.15
C LEU A 445 -0.95 -24.65 3.77
N GLN A 446 0.03 -24.14 4.52
CA GLN A 446 1.45 -24.50 4.34
C GLN A 446 1.70 -25.97 4.66
N GLU A 447 1.13 -26.48 5.75
CA GLU A 447 1.19 -27.90 6.12
C GLU A 447 0.63 -28.80 5.01
N LYS A 448 -0.48 -28.38 4.37
CA LYS A 448 -1.05 -29.10 3.23
C LYS A 448 -0.11 -29.08 2.02
N GLN A 449 0.43 -27.92 1.65
CA GLN A 449 1.36 -27.80 0.51
C GLN A 449 2.62 -28.66 0.72
N ILE A 450 3.18 -28.65 1.94
CA ILE A 450 4.33 -29.49 2.29
C ILE A 450 3.96 -30.98 2.23
N SER A 451 2.76 -31.34 2.69
CA SER A 451 2.27 -32.73 2.62
C SER A 451 2.08 -33.21 1.18
N ASP A 452 1.52 -32.36 0.32
CA ASP A 452 1.32 -32.67 -1.10
C ASP A 452 2.67 -32.82 -1.82
N TRP A 453 3.64 -31.93 -1.57
CA TRP A 453 5.00 -32.05 -2.09
C TRP A 453 5.71 -33.34 -1.63
N LYS A 454 5.59 -33.72 -0.34
CA LYS A 454 6.16 -34.99 0.15
C LYS A 454 5.62 -36.21 -0.60
N LYS A 455 4.31 -36.26 -0.85
CA LYS A 455 3.69 -37.35 -1.60
C LYS A 455 4.15 -37.39 -3.06
N GLU A 456 4.33 -36.22 -3.67
CA GLU A 456 4.88 -36.11 -5.02
C GLU A 456 6.30 -36.69 -5.10
N MET A 457 7.17 -36.34 -4.13
CA MET A 457 8.54 -36.85 -4.08
C MET A 457 8.61 -38.35 -3.78
N GLU A 458 7.79 -38.87 -2.85
CA GLU A 458 7.69 -40.32 -2.61
C GLU A 458 7.21 -41.10 -3.85
N LYS A 459 6.34 -40.48 -4.66
CA LYS A 459 5.87 -41.08 -5.91
C LYS A 459 6.97 -41.05 -6.97
N HIS A 460 7.67 -39.92 -7.13
CA HIS A 460 8.79 -39.78 -8.06
C HIS A 460 9.90 -40.80 -7.75
N GLU A 461 10.28 -40.94 -6.48
CA GLU A 461 11.30 -41.92 -6.05
C GLU A 461 10.93 -43.36 -6.44
N LYS A 462 9.66 -43.75 -6.24
CA LYS A 462 9.19 -45.09 -6.60
C LYS A 462 9.12 -45.32 -8.11
N GLN A 463 8.78 -44.28 -8.88
CA GLN A 463 8.57 -44.38 -10.32
C GLN A 463 9.88 -44.27 -11.10
N ASN A 464 10.83 -43.48 -10.61
CA ASN A 464 12.07 -43.15 -11.31
C ASN A 464 13.29 -43.33 -10.39
N PRO A 465 13.59 -44.57 -9.93
CA PRO A 465 14.73 -44.83 -9.07
C PRO A 465 16.05 -44.63 -9.83
N LEU A 466 17.05 -44.03 -9.17
CA LEU A 466 18.39 -43.92 -9.71
C LEU A 466 19.18 -45.19 -9.38
N ASN A 467 19.52 -45.96 -10.41
CA ASN A 467 20.27 -47.20 -10.26
C ASN A 467 21.68 -47.03 -10.83
N LEU A 468 22.71 -47.17 -9.99
CA LEU A 468 24.09 -47.31 -10.40
C LEU A 468 24.64 -48.62 -9.83
N ILE A 469 24.89 -49.60 -10.69
CA ILE A 469 25.15 -51.01 -10.32
C ILE A 469 26.66 -51.34 -10.37
N ASN A 470 27.50 -50.37 -10.71
CA ASN A 470 28.93 -50.58 -10.90
C ASN A 470 29.68 -50.84 -9.57
N GLU A 471 30.32 -52.01 -9.45
CA GLU A 471 30.98 -52.45 -8.22
C GLU A 471 32.28 -51.74 -7.87
N ASN A 472 32.85 -50.97 -8.80
CA ASN A 472 34.17 -50.34 -8.65
C ASN A 472 34.12 -48.98 -7.94
N PHE A 473 32.93 -48.45 -7.66
CA PHE A 473 32.74 -47.11 -7.12
C PHE A 473 31.97 -47.10 -5.79
N PHE A 474 32.01 -45.98 -5.06
CA PHE A 474 31.31 -45.79 -3.78
C PHE A 474 31.67 -46.81 -2.69
N ILE A 475 32.93 -47.25 -2.62
CA ILE A 475 33.40 -48.21 -1.60
C ILE A 475 33.33 -47.56 -0.20
N PRO A 476 32.85 -48.28 0.85
CA PRO A 476 32.50 -49.70 0.88
C PRO A 476 31.03 -50.00 0.55
N THR A 477 30.14 -49.01 0.51
CA THR A 477 28.69 -49.22 0.38
C THR A 477 28.27 -49.64 -1.03
N LYS A 478 29.11 -49.38 -2.05
CA LYS A 478 28.87 -49.59 -3.48
C LYS A 478 27.52 -49.03 -3.94
N LYS A 479 27.07 -47.94 -3.31
CA LYS A 479 25.75 -47.34 -3.49
C LYS A 479 25.83 -45.83 -3.42
N ILE A 480 25.09 -45.18 -4.31
CA ILE A 480 24.86 -43.74 -4.31
C ILE A 480 23.77 -43.36 -3.29
N SER A 481 23.84 -42.15 -2.72
CA SER A 481 22.92 -41.74 -1.64
C SER A 481 21.63 -41.10 -2.15
N ILE A 482 21.63 -40.50 -3.34
CA ILE A 482 20.40 -40.02 -3.98
C ILE A 482 19.66 -41.22 -4.60
N THR A 483 18.37 -41.36 -4.30
CA THR A 483 17.60 -42.58 -4.59
C THR A 483 16.77 -42.50 -5.87
N SER A 484 16.54 -41.30 -6.40
CA SER A 484 15.72 -41.04 -7.58
C SER A 484 16.48 -40.21 -8.61
N ILE A 485 16.07 -40.32 -9.88
CA ILE A 485 16.67 -39.50 -10.94
C ILE A 485 16.41 -38.01 -10.65
N PRO A 486 17.35 -37.11 -10.99
CA PRO A 486 17.14 -35.68 -10.89
C PRO A 486 15.81 -35.23 -11.50
N SER A 487 15.12 -34.33 -10.80
CA SER A 487 13.92 -33.65 -11.29
C SER A 487 14.13 -32.16 -11.48
N ARG A 488 15.20 -31.63 -10.87
CA ARG A 488 15.58 -30.21 -10.84
C ARG A 488 17.09 -30.09 -10.83
N GLU A 489 17.57 -28.90 -11.16
CA GLU A 489 19.01 -28.56 -11.16
C GLU A 489 19.70 -28.82 -9.80
N GLN A 490 19.01 -28.58 -8.68
CA GLN A 490 19.58 -28.86 -7.35
C GLN A 490 19.89 -30.36 -7.14
N ASP A 491 19.09 -31.25 -7.74
CA ASP A 491 19.35 -32.69 -7.70
C ASP A 491 20.61 -33.04 -8.53
N VAL A 492 20.82 -32.35 -9.66
CA VAL A 492 22.02 -32.47 -10.53
C VAL A 492 23.28 -32.06 -9.77
N ILE A 493 23.23 -30.91 -9.08
CA ILE A 493 24.34 -30.43 -8.25
C ILE A 493 24.68 -31.45 -7.16
N ALA A 494 23.66 -31.97 -6.45
CA ALA A 494 23.85 -32.96 -5.40
C ALA A 494 24.41 -34.29 -5.94
N LEU A 495 23.93 -34.74 -7.09
CA LEU A 495 24.38 -35.97 -7.76
C LEU A 495 25.83 -35.85 -8.22
N PHE A 496 26.20 -34.77 -8.89
CA PHE A 496 27.56 -34.55 -9.37
C PHE A 496 28.60 -34.50 -8.24
N ASN A 497 28.29 -33.77 -7.15
CA ASN A 497 29.19 -33.73 -6.00
C ASN A 497 29.34 -35.11 -5.33
N GLN A 498 28.29 -35.94 -5.33
CA GLN A 498 28.41 -37.34 -4.91
C GLN A 498 29.28 -38.17 -5.85
N MET A 499 29.23 -37.95 -7.17
CA MET A 499 30.10 -38.65 -8.12
C MET A 499 31.58 -38.31 -7.92
N ILE A 500 31.89 -37.05 -7.63
CA ILE A 500 33.26 -36.64 -7.28
C ILE A 500 33.68 -37.28 -5.95
N ALA A 501 32.88 -37.09 -4.90
CA ALA A 501 33.21 -37.60 -3.56
C ALA A 501 33.27 -39.14 -3.50
N GLY A 502 32.45 -39.82 -4.30
CA GLY A 502 32.43 -41.28 -4.45
C GLY A 502 33.57 -41.85 -5.28
N GLY A 503 34.46 -40.99 -5.80
CA GLY A 503 35.61 -41.38 -6.62
C GLY A 503 35.23 -41.90 -8.01
N VAL A 504 34.02 -41.58 -8.49
CA VAL A 504 33.56 -41.88 -9.86
C VAL A 504 34.15 -40.90 -10.85
N ILE A 505 34.25 -39.62 -10.49
CA ILE A 505 34.90 -38.56 -11.27
C ILE A 505 36.10 -38.08 -10.48
N ARG A 506 37.30 -38.17 -11.07
CA ARG A 506 38.57 -37.93 -10.39
C ARG A 506 39.38 -36.78 -10.97
N GLY A 507 39.02 -36.30 -12.16
CA GLY A 507 39.75 -35.23 -12.85
C GLY A 507 39.36 -33.81 -12.44
N ILE A 508 38.45 -33.66 -11.47
CA ILE A 508 37.82 -32.38 -11.12
C ILE A 508 37.91 -32.13 -9.61
N GLN A 509 38.38 -30.94 -9.25
CA GLN A 509 38.34 -30.43 -7.88
C GLN A 509 37.49 -29.16 -7.81
N ILE A 510 36.38 -29.21 -7.08
CA ILE A 510 35.51 -28.05 -6.87
C ILE A 510 36.17 -27.06 -5.91
N MET A 511 36.24 -25.79 -6.31
CA MET A 511 36.80 -24.72 -5.50
C MET A 511 35.75 -24.00 -4.67
N ALA A 512 34.64 -23.60 -5.31
CA ALA A 512 33.56 -22.85 -4.68
C ALA A 512 32.27 -22.95 -5.49
N THR A 513 31.13 -22.87 -4.80
CA THR A 513 29.80 -22.67 -5.39
C THR A 513 29.30 -21.26 -5.07
N ASN A 514 28.43 -20.70 -5.92
CA ASN A 514 27.95 -19.33 -5.78
C ASN A 514 26.47 -19.19 -6.16
N GLU A 515 25.68 -18.50 -5.33
CA GLU A 515 24.27 -18.18 -5.60
C GLU A 515 24.05 -16.73 -6.05
N ARG A 516 25.06 -15.86 -5.95
CA ARG A 516 24.94 -14.41 -6.14
C ARG A 516 25.58 -13.89 -7.43
N PHE A 517 26.40 -14.69 -8.09
CA PHE A 517 27.08 -14.33 -9.34
C PHE A 517 26.39 -14.99 -10.54
N ASN A 518 26.77 -14.59 -11.75
CA ASN A 518 26.15 -15.09 -12.99
C ASN A 518 26.45 -16.57 -13.30
N TYR A 519 27.42 -17.18 -12.62
CA TYR A 519 27.87 -18.56 -12.82
C TYR A 519 27.88 -19.31 -11.50
N ASP A 520 27.62 -20.61 -11.55
CA ASP A 520 27.29 -21.41 -10.36
C ASP A 520 28.51 -21.83 -9.54
N GLY A 521 29.70 -21.91 -10.15
CA GLY A 521 30.89 -22.29 -9.42
C GLY A 521 32.21 -22.16 -10.16
N LEU A 522 33.29 -22.49 -9.44
CA LEU A 522 34.64 -22.61 -9.96
C LEU A 522 35.21 -23.99 -9.65
N TYR A 523 35.99 -24.53 -10.58
CA TYR A 523 36.68 -25.80 -10.42
C TYR A 523 38.11 -25.75 -10.99
N ARG A 524 38.91 -26.77 -10.67
CA ARG A 524 40.21 -27.03 -11.29
C ARG A 524 40.21 -28.44 -11.87
N ILE A 525 40.94 -28.59 -12.97
CA ILE A 525 41.29 -29.89 -13.52
C ILE A 525 42.51 -30.38 -12.75
N ILE A 526 42.47 -31.64 -12.30
CA ILE A 526 43.56 -32.31 -11.59
C ILE A 526 43.96 -33.58 -12.34
N LEU A 527 45.27 -33.79 -12.48
CA LEU A 527 45.84 -35.01 -13.03
C LEU A 527 47.04 -35.41 -12.16
N ASP A 528 46.95 -36.58 -11.55
CA ASP A 528 48.03 -37.17 -10.76
C ASP A 528 48.68 -38.33 -11.54
N ASN A 529 49.93 -38.66 -11.19
CA ASN A 529 50.63 -39.83 -11.72
C ASN A 529 50.11 -41.11 -11.02
N ASN A 530 48.89 -41.52 -11.36
CA ASN A 530 48.20 -42.67 -10.79
C ASN A 530 47.28 -43.32 -11.82
N ASP A 531 47.32 -44.65 -11.91
CA ASP A 531 46.44 -45.52 -12.71
C ASP A 531 44.94 -45.21 -12.54
N LEU A 532 44.54 -44.57 -11.43
CA LEU A 532 43.18 -44.10 -11.21
C LEU A 532 42.70 -43.05 -12.21
N HIS A 533 43.60 -42.42 -12.99
CA HIS A 533 43.26 -41.53 -14.10
C HIS A 533 43.22 -42.24 -15.45
N ILE A 534 43.88 -43.40 -15.59
CA ILE A 534 44.05 -44.10 -16.88
C ILE A 534 42.81 -44.93 -17.19
N TYR A 535 42.38 -44.90 -18.45
CA TYR A 535 41.23 -45.65 -18.95
C TYR A 535 41.45 -47.16 -18.81
N ASP A 536 40.49 -47.82 -18.17
CA ASP A 536 40.36 -49.27 -18.17
C ASP A 536 38.87 -49.59 -18.32
N LYS A 537 38.53 -50.40 -19.32
CA LYS A 537 37.13 -50.69 -19.68
C LYS A 537 36.30 -51.23 -18.52
N GLU A 538 36.91 -51.99 -17.62
CA GLU A 538 36.20 -52.61 -16.49
C GLU A 538 36.35 -51.79 -15.21
N LYS A 539 37.58 -51.38 -14.87
CA LYS A 539 37.92 -50.78 -13.58
C LYS A 539 37.82 -49.27 -13.55
N ASN A 540 38.07 -48.61 -14.67
CA ASN A 540 38.10 -47.14 -14.76
C ASN A 540 37.59 -46.62 -16.12
N PRO A 541 36.31 -46.88 -16.45
CA PRO A 541 35.76 -46.58 -17.79
C PRO A 541 35.71 -45.09 -18.13
N LEU A 542 35.90 -44.21 -17.13
CA LEU A 542 35.92 -42.75 -17.26
C LEU A 542 37.35 -42.16 -17.32
N GLY A 543 38.38 -43.01 -17.38
CA GLY A 543 39.78 -42.60 -17.48
C GLY A 543 40.17 -42.01 -18.83
N ILE A 544 41.35 -41.39 -18.89
CA ILE A 544 41.98 -40.86 -20.10
C ILE A 544 42.96 -41.88 -20.70
N GLN A 545 43.36 -41.68 -21.95
CA GLN A 545 44.42 -42.50 -22.55
C GLN A 545 45.76 -42.33 -21.84
N GLU A 546 46.54 -43.41 -21.83
CA GLU A 546 47.88 -43.44 -21.20
C GLU A 546 48.80 -42.43 -21.89
N GLU A 547 48.70 -42.31 -23.22
CA GLU A 547 49.45 -41.35 -24.04
C GLU A 547 49.16 -39.89 -23.63
N THR A 548 47.92 -39.60 -23.20
CA THR A 548 47.55 -38.27 -22.71
C THR A 548 48.27 -37.97 -21.40
N LEU A 549 48.41 -38.95 -20.51
CA LEU A 549 49.11 -38.78 -19.24
C LEU A 549 50.63 -38.68 -19.44
N ASP A 550 51.19 -39.49 -20.34
CA ASP A 550 52.61 -39.49 -20.69
C ASP A 550 53.07 -38.13 -21.22
N ALA A 551 52.23 -37.44 -22.01
CA ALA A 551 52.55 -36.09 -22.50
C ALA A 551 52.78 -35.08 -21.36
N TYR A 552 52.04 -35.17 -20.24
CA TYR A 552 52.27 -34.33 -19.07
C TYR A 552 53.48 -34.78 -18.26
N ASN A 553 53.77 -36.09 -18.25
CA ASN A 553 54.90 -36.65 -17.53
C ASN A 553 56.24 -36.32 -18.20
N ASP A 554 56.31 -36.39 -19.53
CA ASP A 554 57.49 -36.06 -20.34
C ASP A 554 57.88 -34.57 -20.20
N ASP A 555 56.89 -33.70 -19.97
CA ASP A 555 57.10 -32.26 -19.71
C ASP A 555 57.37 -31.93 -18.21
N ASP A 556 57.54 -32.93 -17.33
CA ASP A 556 57.68 -32.78 -15.86
C ASP A 556 56.52 -31.98 -15.21
N LEU A 557 55.30 -32.07 -15.76
CA LEU A 557 54.12 -31.28 -15.33
C LEU A 557 53.21 -31.99 -14.31
N LEU A 558 53.52 -33.23 -13.89
CA LEU A 558 52.73 -33.99 -12.92
C LEU A 558 53.23 -33.80 -11.47
N PRO A 559 52.34 -33.61 -10.47
CA PRO A 559 50.88 -33.50 -10.59
C PRO A 559 50.46 -32.18 -11.23
N PHE A 560 49.52 -32.24 -12.18
CA PHE A 560 49.02 -31.07 -12.88
C PHE A 560 47.76 -30.53 -12.20
N THR A 561 47.68 -29.20 -12.09
CA THR A 561 46.49 -28.49 -11.63
C THR A 561 46.25 -27.27 -12.51
N SER A 562 45.07 -27.16 -13.11
CA SER A 562 44.74 -26.00 -13.96
C SER A 562 44.50 -24.72 -13.14
N GLU A 563 44.53 -23.58 -13.83
CA GLU A 563 43.90 -22.36 -13.34
C GLU A 563 42.39 -22.57 -13.06
N PRO A 564 41.77 -21.76 -12.20
CA PRO A 564 40.33 -21.81 -11.95
C PRO A 564 39.51 -21.65 -13.23
N LYS A 565 38.57 -22.57 -13.44
CA LYS A 565 37.65 -22.62 -14.57
C LYS A 565 36.20 -22.47 -14.10
N VAL A 566 35.36 -21.94 -14.98
CA VAL A 566 33.94 -21.68 -14.68
C VAL A 566 33.11 -22.95 -14.88
N LEU A 567 32.29 -23.26 -13.87
CA LEU A 567 31.36 -24.37 -13.82
C LEU A 567 29.92 -23.86 -13.80
N GLU A 568 29.10 -24.52 -14.58
CA GLU A 568 27.67 -24.25 -14.71
C GLU A 568 26.87 -25.54 -14.50
N TYR A 569 25.72 -25.45 -13.84
CA TYR A 569 24.78 -26.55 -13.69
C TYR A 569 23.47 -26.21 -14.38
N LYS A 570 22.87 -27.19 -15.05
CA LYS A 570 21.48 -27.12 -15.48
C LYS A 570 20.81 -28.46 -15.30
N TYR A 571 19.48 -28.47 -15.26
CA TYR A 571 18.75 -29.73 -15.41
C TYR A 571 18.96 -30.29 -16.83
N SER A 572 18.63 -29.49 -17.84
CA SER A 572 18.82 -29.81 -19.26
C SER A 572 19.73 -28.76 -19.92
N LEU A 573 20.60 -29.21 -20.84
CA LEU A 573 21.47 -28.32 -21.61
C LEU A 573 20.69 -27.29 -22.43
N ASP A 574 19.45 -27.59 -22.83
CA ASP A 574 18.55 -26.65 -23.51
C ASP A 574 18.40 -25.34 -22.73
N GLY A 575 18.35 -25.41 -21.40
CA GLY A 575 18.27 -24.23 -20.54
C GLY A 575 19.53 -23.36 -20.62
N LEU A 576 20.71 -23.94 -20.81
CA LEU A 576 21.93 -23.17 -21.04
C LEU A 576 21.96 -22.58 -22.46
N VAL A 577 21.50 -23.33 -23.46
CA VAL A 577 21.41 -22.85 -24.85
C VAL A 577 20.49 -21.63 -24.94
N GLU A 578 19.36 -21.63 -24.22
CA GLU A 578 18.46 -20.48 -24.12
C GLU A 578 19.12 -19.28 -23.41
N ASP A 579 19.80 -19.51 -22.28
CA ASP A 579 20.54 -18.46 -21.55
C ASP A 579 21.63 -17.81 -22.42
N ILE A 580 22.30 -18.59 -23.27
CA ILE A 580 23.29 -18.08 -24.22
C ILE A 580 22.59 -17.32 -25.37
N GLY A 581 21.51 -17.86 -25.92
CA GLY A 581 20.76 -17.26 -27.03
C GLY A 581 20.12 -15.91 -26.68
N THR A 582 19.67 -15.75 -25.42
CA THR A 582 19.11 -14.50 -24.89
C THR A 582 20.19 -13.48 -24.48
N GLY A 583 21.46 -13.88 -24.44
CA GLY A 583 22.58 -13.05 -23.99
C GLY A 583 22.72 -12.95 -22.47
N THR A 584 21.99 -13.76 -21.71
CA THR A 584 22.08 -13.85 -20.24
C THR A 584 23.43 -14.42 -19.81
N LYS A 585 23.94 -15.41 -20.53
CA LYS A 585 25.27 -16.01 -20.31
C LYS A 585 26.12 -15.93 -21.59
N LYS A 586 27.44 -15.91 -21.41
CA LYS A 586 28.40 -15.92 -22.52
C LYS A 586 29.06 -17.29 -22.59
N SER A 587 28.92 -17.95 -23.73
CA SER A 587 29.49 -19.29 -23.94
C SER A 587 31.00 -19.36 -23.73
N LYS A 588 31.75 -18.30 -24.09
CA LYS A 588 33.21 -18.22 -23.91
C LYS A 588 33.67 -18.19 -22.45
N ASP A 589 32.78 -17.83 -21.53
CA ASP A 589 33.13 -17.71 -20.12
C ASP A 589 32.96 -19.06 -19.40
N ILE A 590 32.19 -19.99 -19.96
CA ILE A 590 31.85 -21.28 -19.33
C ILE A 590 32.81 -22.35 -19.86
N ASN A 591 33.46 -23.07 -18.95
CA ASN A 591 34.41 -24.11 -19.35
C ASN A 591 33.84 -25.52 -19.21
N LEU A 592 32.98 -25.74 -18.22
CA LEU A 592 32.32 -27.02 -17.98
C LEU A 592 30.85 -26.78 -17.62
N VAL A 593 29.97 -27.54 -18.25
CA VAL A 593 28.56 -27.63 -17.86
C VAL A 593 28.22 -29.05 -17.42
N VAL A 594 27.53 -29.15 -16.29
CA VAL A 594 27.02 -30.42 -15.75
C VAL A 594 25.50 -30.42 -15.86
N VAL A 595 24.97 -31.41 -16.56
CA VAL A 595 23.54 -31.56 -16.82
C VAL A 595 23.04 -32.95 -16.47
N TRP A 596 21.74 -33.08 -16.20
CA TRP A 596 21.10 -34.39 -16.22
C TRP A 596 21.03 -34.91 -17.66
N GLU A 597 20.43 -34.11 -18.55
CA GLU A 597 20.15 -34.47 -19.95
C GLU A 597 20.57 -33.35 -20.93
N THR A 598 20.75 -33.70 -22.21
CA THR A 598 21.17 -32.72 -23.23
C THR A 598 20.01 -31.99 -23.91
N GLY A 599 18.79 -32.53 -23.86
CA GLY A 599 17.69 -32.01 -24.69
C GLY A 599 18.01 -32.02 -26.20
N GLU A 600 17.37 -31.11 -26.94
CA GLU A 600 17.39 -31.07 -28.41
C GLU A 600 17.74 -29.69 -29.01
N GLU A 601 17.71 -28.60 -28.22
CA GLU A 601 17.90 -27.23 -28.71
C GLU A 601 19.32 -26.97 -29.19
N TRP A 602 20.31 -27.69 -28.64
CA TRP A 602 21.71 -27.58 -29.03
C TRP A 602 21.92 -27.88 -30.52
N ARG A 603 21.11 -28.77 -31.13
CA ARG A 603 21.25 -29.18 -32.54
C ARG A 603 21.14 -28.02 -33.54
N LYS A 604 20.57 -26.89 -33.12
CA LYS A 604 20.37 -25.72 -33.99
C LYS A 604 21.69 -25.02 -34.33
N ASN A 605 22.58 -24.89 -33.36
CA ASN A 605 23.77 -24.03 -33.46
C ASN A 605 25.07 -24.73 -33.01
N TYR A 606 24.97 -25.93 -32.45
CA TYR A 606 26.09 -26.61 -31.83
C TYR A 606 26.14 -28.08 -32.23
N ARG A 607 27.34 -28.65 -32.12
CA ARG A 607 27.61 -30.08 -32.24
C ARG A 607 28.09 -30.59 -30.89
N ILE A 608 27.57 -31.74 -30.46
CA ILE A 608 28.04 -32.46 -29.29
C ILE A 608 28.77 -33.71 -29.78
N THR A 609 29.97 -33.95 -29.25
CA THR A 609 30.76 -35.16 -29.49
C THR A 609 30.89 -35.92 -28.17
N THR A 610 30.51 -37.19 -28.15
CA THR A 610 30.70 -38.05 -26.97
C THR A 610 32.16 -38.45 -26.83
N THR A 611 32.66 -38.45 -25.59
CA THR A 611 33.98 -39.00 -25.25
C THR A 611 33.86 -40.35 -24.54
N LEU A 612 32.65 -40.88 -24.38
CA LEU A 612 32.38 -42.20 -23.77
C LEU A 612 32.53 -43.37 -24.77
N HIS A 613 32.52 -43.07 -26.07
CA HIS A 613 32.73 -44.05 -27.12
C HIS A 613 34.22 -44.36 -27.31
N ASP A 614 34.55 -45.63 -27.57
CA ASP A 614 35.94 -46.10 -27.67
C ASP A 614 36.71 -45.36 -28.79
N ASP A 615 36.06 -45.07 -29.93
CA ASP A 615 36.65 -44.32 -31.05
C ASP A 615 36.96 -42.84 -30.75
N TYR A 616 36.31 -42.25 -29.76
CA TYR A 616 36.45 -40.83 -29.38
C TYR A 616 37.15 -40.65 -28.03
N LEU A 617 37.77 -41.71 -27.50
CA LEU A 617 38.42 -41.68 -26.20
C LEU A 617 39.57 -40.66 -26.13
N ASN A 618 40.28 -40.45 -27.24
CA ASN A 618 41.38 -39.49 -27.36
C ASN A 618 40.92 -38.04 -27.07
N ASP A 619 39.64 -37.74 -27.29
CA ASP A 619 39.08 -36.42 -27.04
C ASP A 619 38.81 -36.17 -25.54
N ARG A 620 38.90 -37.20 -24.69
CA ARG A 620 38.78 -37.05 -23.24
C ARG A 620 40.09 -36.55 -22.63
N HIS A 621 40.21 -35.24 -22.46
CA HIS A 621 41.44 -34.62 -21.94
C HIS A 621 41.66 -34.80 -20.44
N TYR A 622 40.61 -35.02 -19.66
CA TYR A 622 40.70 -35.27 -18.23
C TYR A 622 39.56 -36.18 -17.75
N HIS A 623 39.80 -36.85 -16.63
CA HIS A 623 38.94 -37.92 -16.13
C HIS A 623 37.52 -37.44 -15.82
N GLY A 624 36.52 -38.20 -16.31
CA GLY A 624 35.10 -37.98 -16.04
C GLY A 624 34.34 -37.08 -17.00
N VAL A 625 35.01 -36.42 -17.96
CA VAL A 625 34.32 -35.70 -19.04
C VAL A 625 33.60 -36.70 -19.93
N THR A 626 32.34 -36.43 -20.26
CA THR A 626 31.49 -37.34 -21.05
C THR A 626 31.31 -36.88 -22.49
N HIS A 627 31.36 -35.58 -22.72
CA HIS A 627 31.02 -34.95 -23.99
C HIS A 627 31.78 -33.65 -24.14
N LYS A 628 31.90 -33.19 -25.39
CA LYS A 628 32.38 -31.87 -25.76
C LYS A 628 31.38 -31.17 -26.65
N MET A 629 31.28 -29.85 -26.51
CA MET A 629 30.40 -29.02 -27.32
C MET A 629 31.24 -28.08 -28.18
N SER A 630 30.93 -28.05 -29.47
CA SER A 630 31.54 -27.13 -30.45
C SER A 630 30.44 -26.37 -31.20
N ASN A 631 30.80 -25.23 -31.80
CA ASN A 631 29.91 -24.47 -32.65
C ASN A 631 30.16 -24.85 -34.12
N PHE A 632 29.12 -24.92 -34.95
CA PHE A 632 29.25 -25.17 -36.39
C PHE A 632 30.16 -24.15 -37.09
N ASP A 633 30.20 -22.90 -36.62
CA ASP A 633 30.90 -21.80 -37.29
C ASP A 633 32.38 -21.65 -36.89
N THR A 634 32.82 -22.24 -35.77
CA THR A 634 34.19 -22.08 -35.26
C THR A 634 34.87 -23.44 -35.09
N SER A 635 36.07 -23.59 -35.66
CA SER A 635 36.87 -24.81 -35.60
C SER A 635 37.59 -24.98 -34.25
N GLY A 636 36.83 -25.12 -33.16
CA GLY A 636 37.36 -25.39 -31.82
C GLY A 636 36.28 -25.74 -30.80
N ASP A 637 36.66 -26.51 -29.78
CA ASP A 637 35.81 -26.87 -28.64
C ASP A 637 35.43 -25.60 -27.86
N LEU A 638 34.14 -25.48 -27.54
CA LEU A 638 33.57 -24.35 -26.80
C LEU A 638 33.63 -24.60 -25.30
N MET A 639 33.14 -25.77 -24.85
CA MET A 639 33.12 -26.18 -23.45
C MET A 639 33.02 -27.71 -23.32
N ASP A 640 33.47 -28.22 -22.19
CA ASP A 640 33.30 -29.62 -21.80
C ASP A 640 31.91 -29.84 -21.18
N ILE A 641 31.34 -31.03 -21.33
CA ILE A 641 30.03 -31.39 -20.80
C ILE A 641 30.09 -32.71 -20.02
N ILE A 642 29.45 -32.72 -18.86
CA ILE A 642 29.14 -33.95 -18.10
C ILE A 642 27.63 -34.15 -18.10
N VAL A 643 27.18 -35.14 -18.87
CA VAL A 643 25.78 -35.59 -18.92
C VAL A 643 25.63 -36.74 -17.95
N LEU A 644 25.06 -36.46 -16.77
CA LEU A 644 25.01 -37.41 -15.66
C LEU A 644 24.14 -38.63 -15.97
N GLU A 645 23.05 -38.45 -16.73
CA GLU A 645 22.20 -39.58 -17.17
C GLU A 645 23.03 -40.56 -17.99
N GLU A 646 23.67 -40.09 -19.05
CA GLU A 646 24.45 -40.92 -19.97
C GLU A 646 25.72 -41.48 -19.32
N LEU A 647 26.34 -40.75 -18.39
CA LEU A 647 27.43 -41.26 -17.55
C LEU A 647 26.97 -42.49 -16.77
N ILE A 648 25.80 -42.42 -16.12
CA ILE A 648 25.26 -43.51 -15.30
C ILE A 648 24.82 -44.68 -16.18
N GLU A 649 24.16 -44.41 -17.31
CA GLU A 649 23.84 -45.43 -18.30
C GLU A 649 25.10 -46.16 -18.77
N TYR A 650 26.17 -45.42 -19.11
CA TYR A 650 27.43 -45.98 -19.55
C TYR A 650 28.12 -46.83 -18.47
N LEU A 651 28.10 -46.39 -17.21
CA LEU A 651 28.68 -47.15 -16.10
C LEU A 651 27.91 -48.45 -15.80
N ASN A 652 26.62 -48.52 -16.16
CA ASN A 652 25.78 -49.70 -16.00
C ASN A 652 25.88 -50.65 -17.21
N ASP A 653 25.84 -50.10 -18.43
CA ASP A 653 25.89 -50.82 -19.70
C ASP A 653 26.64 -49.99 -20.76
N PRO A 654 27.98 -50.16 -20.84
CA PRO A 654 28.80 -49.42 -21.79
C PRO A 654 28.38 -49.61 -23.25
N GLN A 655 28.07 -50.86 -23.63
CA GLN A 655 27.81 -51.20 -25.04
C GLN A 655 26.50 -50.58 -25.51
N SER A 656 25.41 -50.76 -24.76
CA SER A 656 24.11 -50.18 -25.15
C SER A 656 24.15 -48.66 -25.18
N THR A 657 24.91 -48.04 -24.28
CA THR A 657 25.03 -46.58 -24.20
C THR A 657 25.81 -46.02 -25.38
N GLN A 658 26.93 -46.64 -25.75
CA GLN A 658 27.71 -46.25 -26.93
C GLN A 658 26.86 -46.28 -28.21
N GLU A 659 26.06 -47.33 -28.42
CA GLU A 659 25.14 -47.43 -29.57
C GLU A 659 24.08 -46.31 -29.59
N LYS A 660 23.48 -45.99 -28.44
CA LYS A 660 22.52 -44.88 -28.31
C LYS A 660 23.17 -43.53 -28.61
N GLN A 661 24.38 -43.30 -28.11
CA GLN A 661 25.09 -42.04 -28.28
C GLN A 661 25.50 -41.80 -29.73
N LEU A 662 25.99 -42.83 -30.44
CA LEU A 662 26.26 -42.72 -31.87
C LEU A 662 25.01 -42.29 -32.64
N LYS A 663 23.87 -42.95 -32.37
CA LYS A 663 22.60 -42.57 -33.01
C LYS A 663 22.14 -41.15 -32.65
N LYS A 664 22.43 -40.69 -31.44
CA LYS A 664 21.99 -39.38 -30.94
C LYS A 664 22.86 -38.23 -31.47
N TYR A 665 24.16 -38.45 -31.61
CA TYR A 665 25.15 -37.40 -31.88
C TYR A 665 25.82 -37.50 -33.27
N GLU A 666 25.85 -38.68 -33.90
CA GLU A 666 26.57 -38.91 -35.18
C GLU A 666 25.63 -39.21 -36.36
N ASP A 667 24.47 -39.86 -36.15
CA ASP A 667 23.46 -40.10 -37.21
C ASP A 667 22.69 -38.80 -37.56
N TYR A 668 23.37 -37.85 -38.19
CA TYR A 668 22.78 -36.72 -38.90
C TYR A 668 22.59 -37.07 -40.39
N GLU A 669 21.84 -38.14 -40.69
CA GLU A 669 21.29 -38.38 -42.03
C GLU A 669 19.75 -38.35 -41.97
N ASP A 670 19.20 -37.12 -41.95
CA ASP A 670 18.20 -36.59 -42.90
C ASP A 670 17.76 -35.16 -42.52
#